data_AF-A0A7C2VJK0-F1
#
_entry.id   AF-A0A7C2VJK0-F1
#
_cell.length_a   1.000
_cell.length_b   1.000
_cell.length_c   1.000
_cell.angle_alpha   90.00
_cell.angle_beta   90.00
_cell.angle_gamma   90.00
#
_symmetry.space_group_name_H-M   'P 1'
#
loop_
_entity.id
_entity.type
_entity.pdbx_description
1 polymer ?
#
loop_
_entity_poly.entity_id
_entity_poly.type
_entity_poly.pdbx_seq_one_letter_code
_entity_poly.pdbx_strand_id
1 'polypeptide(L)'
;MKTRWLHFGIMIICINSCALHANAQMAEFCSAPPFVTLSLKPNVMLVVDNSGSMFRFAYFDGWNTAEASDDNLCTSASNPCEEFNPNYNYYGYFDPNYWYTYESNRFYPTDRKTSRDKHSNEWDGNFLNWLTMRRIDVIRKVLTGGRVVAEGGENRLVGEPPDDCGYSDSWRGRYKRVSNAQLYTPYSGTVTFTVCGTTGTARFSVGSDTYNVKVALGDTTPQGIIQKVGNKIRWGLSFYHPNTPTPHGGYVQAAVQERDNASLQNAIVNEINNKTPDSNTPLAETLWTIAGYYAQEESMLGGPGPRYQSGDYQINTNVDPYNYGTGGQPVWAWCAKSFVLLITDGEPCADGNLPEDLKDYANGRSEFNCSSRSDDPSDPCYIPSCYGGGEGGYVPGIEDVALYVHTTDLRDDLESVQSLDIYTVFAFGAGSRLLEYAAINGGFKDLDGDGKPFFDSSCKTSDPNPYCKEWDADGDGLPDNYYEARSGSELEEALIAAITDILKRVSSGTAVSVLSTAAEGEGSIFQAYFNPVIFDGAREINWLGYLQGLWVDKYGNLREDTVQDGRLVMTEDYIVRFKVDPATGDTKVERYADSDGDGEADYRVDEKLLTEVSSFWEAGRILAQTDPSNRTIYTFRDENNNGTPQTGEFSSDWFTTDNADRLRAYLGVPDDATAQSIVSFIRGEHVDGYRDRRIGDRVWKLGDIVHSTPGVIGRPLGQYHLIYGDRTYLDFYRAHRDRKIVVYAGANDGMLHAFEAGQYHEGDDPDTDKVESGWFTANGTFGGELWAYIPYNLLPHLRWLTDPEYCHVYYVDLKPKIVDARIFADDDTHPHGWGTVLIGGMRFGGGPIQVTDDFDGDGHDEVRTFRSAYFAIDVTDPDNPQLLWEFTDPDLGYTTSYPAILRVGDPADKGTWYLIFGSGPTTLDGDSDHSGYIYVLDLATGLLKLKKDVSTIDNYLSGQPTFMASPVTVDLELDYEVDLAYIGLSYKTASGSWAGEVIRIETG
;
A
#
# COMPACT_ATOMS: atom_id res chain seq x y z
N MET A 1 51.09 -23.44 -32.17
CA MET A 1 51.05 -24.66 -31.34
C MET A 1 49.59 -24.93 -31.00
N LYS A 2 49.11 -26.15 -31.30
CA LYS A 2 47.73 -26.62 -31.15
C LYS A 2 47.41 -26.94 -29.69
N THR A 3 46.17 -26.68 -29.23
CA THR A 3 45.26 -27.63 -28.50
C THR A 3 43.95 -26.88 -28.15
N ARG A 4 42.82 -27.17 -28.81
CA ARG A 4 41.80 -28.23 -28.56
C ARG A 4 40.83 -27.90 -27.41
N TRP A 5 39.57 -27.65 -27.77
CA TRP A 5 38.39 -27.94 -26.93
C TRP A 5 37.36 -28.72 -27.75
N LEU A 6 36.81 -29.76 -27.11
CA LEU A 6 35.96 -30.81 -27.66
C LEU A 6 34.57 -30.30 -28.09
N HIS A 7 34.09 -30.81 -29.23
CA HIS A 7 32.67 -30.83 -29.58
C HIS A 7 31.97 -32.02 -28.91
N PHE A 8 30.87 -31.78 -28.22
CA PHE A 8 29.81 -32.78 -28.00
C PHE A 8 28.55 -32.27 -28.70
N GLY A 9 28.12 -33.01 -29.72
CA GLY A 9 26.94 -32.70 -30.51
C GLY A 9 25.66 -33.06 -29.77
N ILE A 10 24.71 -32.12 -29.74
CA ILE A 10 23.32 -32.39 -29.38
C ILE A 10 22.55 -32.66 -30.68
N MET A 11 21.93 -33.82 -30.69
CA MET A 11 21.11 -34.38 -31.77
C MET A 11 19.82 -33.57 -31.88
N ILE A 12 19.62 -32.87 -32.99
CA ILE A 12 18.37 -32.18 -33.31
C ILE A 12 17.30 -33.24 -33.61
N ILE A 13 16.38 -33.44 -32.68
CA ILE A 13 15.10 -34.10 -32.94
C ILE A 13 14.16 -33.01 -33.44
N CYS A 14 13.91 -32.97 -34.75
CA CYS A 14 12.84 -32.18 -35.33
C CYS A 14 11.49 -32.77 -34.90
N ILE A 15 10.97 -32.29 -33.76
CA ILE A 15 9.54 -32.36 -33.46
C ILE A 15 8.94 -31.15 -34.18
N ASN A 16 7.98 -31.39 -35.07
CA ASN A 16 7.16 -30.32 -35.65
C ASN A 16 6.53 -29.53 -34.50
N SER A 17 7.06 -28.33 -34.25
CA SER A 17 6.44 -27.34 -33.38
C SER A 17 5.13 -26.92 -34.04
N CYS A 18 4.03 -27.52 -33.59
CA CYS A 18 2.75 -26.82 -33.61
C CYS A 18 3.01 -25.51 -32.84
N ALA A 19 2.78 -24.36 -33.49
CA ALA A 19 3.00 -23.06 -32.88
C ALA A 19 2.13 -22.96 -31.62
N LEU A 20 2.74 -23.09 -30.44
CA LEU A 20 2.09 -22.69 -29.20
C LEU A 20 1.95 -21.18 -29.23
N HIS A 21 0.71 -20.74 -29.08
CA HIS A 21 0.25 -19.35 -29.07
C HIS A 21 0.96 -18.56 -27.97
N ALA A 22 1.55 -17.42 -28.32
CA ALA A 22 1.97 -16.42 -27.34
C ALA A 22 0.74 -15.57 -27.01
N ASN A 23 0.08 -15.83 -25.88
CA ASN A 23 -0.92 -14.92 -25.33
C ASN A 23 -0.22 -13.61 -24.92
N ALA A 24 -0.84 -12.47 -25.24
CA ALA A 24 -0.35 -11.14 -24.85
C ALA A 24 -0.13 -11.09 -23.32
N GLN A 25 1.08 -10.71 -22.88
CA GLN A 25 1.47 -10.73 -21.47
C GLN A 25 1.20 -9.38 -20.83
N MET A 26 0.73 -9.37 -19.57
CA MET A 26 0.50 -8.14 -18.81
C MET A 26 1.72 -7.22 -18.80
N ALA A 27 2.92 -7.81 -18.71
CA ALA A 27 4.23 -7.12 -18.75
C ALA A 27 4.39 -6.13 -19.92
N GLU A 28 3.79 -6.42 -21.08
CA GLU A 28 3.87 -5.59 -22.29
C GLU A 28 3.03 -4.30 -22.19
N PHE A 29 2.06 -4.27 -21.27
CA PHE A 29 1.13 -3.17 -21.08
C PHE A 29 1.32 -2.44 -19.75
N CYS A 30 2.30 -2.86 -18.94
CA CYS A 30 2.63 -2.20 -17.68
C CYS A 30 3.10 -0.75 -17.94
N SER A 31 2.46 0.22 -17.31
CA SER A 31 2.88 1.61 -17.34
C SER A 31 2.37 2.35 -16.12
N ALA A 32 3.22 3.10 -15.43
CA ALA A 32 2.84 3.94 -14.30
C ALA A 32 2.71 5.42 -14.75
N PRO A 33 1.83 6.22 -14.12
CA PRO A 33 1.76 7.65 -14.42
C PRO A 33 3.09 8.34 -14.09
N PRO A 34 3.61 9.23 -14.96
CA PRO A 34 4.97 9.77 -14.84
C PRO A 34 5.19 10.69 -13.64
N PHE A 35 4.10 11.10 -12.97
CA PHE A 35 4.11 11.94 -11.77
C PHE A 35 3.99 11.14 -10.47
N VAL A 36 3.83 9.81 -10.54
CA VAL A 36 3.91 8.95 -9.37
C VAL A 36 5.39 8.77 -9.02
N THR A 37 5.81 9.28 -7.87
CA THR A 37 7.09 8.88 -7.28
C THR A 37 6.96 7.43 -6.83
N LEU A 38 7.60 6.51 -7.54
CA LEU A 38 7.68 5.11 -7.10
C LEU A 38 8.33 5.08 -5.71
N SER A 39 7.54 4.75 -4.69
CA SER A 39 8.01 4.55 -3.31
C SER A 39 9.14 3.52 -3.31
N LEU A 40 10.35 3.95 -2.95
CA LEU A 40 11.46 3.02 -2.77
C LEU A 40 11.23 2.18 -1.51
N LYS A 41 11.61 0.91 -1.56
CA LYS A 41 11.55 0.01 -0.41
C LYS A 41 12.42 0.59 0.73
N PRO A 42 11.93 0.60 1.98
CA PRO A 42 12.69 1.17 3.09
C PRO A 42 13.92 0.33 3.40
N ASN A 43 14.98 1.00 3.85
CA ASN A 43 16.16 0.38 4.42
C ASN A 43 15.94 0.13 5.92
N VAL A 44 15.84 -1.11 6.37
CA VAL A 44 15.61 -1.41 7.80
C VAL A 44 16.75 -2.24 8.37
N MET A 45 17.48 -1.68 9.34
CA MET A 45 18.46 -2.40 10.14
C MET A 45 17.78 -3.03 11.36
N LEU A 46 17.67 -4.35 11.37
CA LEU A 46 17.16 -5.09 12.51
C LEU A 46 18.29 -5.31 13.53
N VAL A 47 18.13 -4.80 14.75
CA VAL A 47 19.05 -5.05 15.86
C VAL A 47 18.39 -6.04 16.82
N VAL A 48 19.00 -7.21 16.97
CA VAL A 48 18.43 -8.29 17.78
C VAL A 48 19.31 -8.55 18.99
N ASP A 49 18.71 -8.53 20.17
CA ASP A 49 19.40 -8.86 21.42
C ASP A 49 20.02 -10.26 21.41
N ASN A 50 21.34 -10.31 21.61
CA ASN A 50 22.10 -11.53 21.86
C ASN A 50 22.83 -11.47 23.21
N SER A 51 22.34 -10.65 24.14
CA SER A 51 22.91 -10.54 25.47
C SER A 51 22.57 -11.76 26.32
N GLY A 52 23.34 -11.98 27.38
CA GLY A 52 23.11 -13.13 28.25
C GLY A 52 21.68 -13.23 28.82
N SER A 53 20.98 -12.11 29.07
CA SER A 53 19.60 -12.14 29.60
C SER A 53 18.65 -12.94 28.71
N MET A 54 18.94 -13.06 27.42
CA MET A 54 18.19 -13.87 26.47
C MET A 54 18.17 -15.38 26.78
N PHE A 55 19.08 -15.89 27.62
CA PHE A 55 19.06 -17.26 28.14
C PHE A 55 18.11 -17.48 29.32
N ARG A 56 17.56 -16.41 29.89
CA ARG A 56 16.57 -16.50 30.97
C ARG A 56 15.28 -17.18 30.48
N PHE A 57 14.50 -17.74 31.40
CA PHE A 57 13.17 -18.26 31.04
C PHE A 57 12.33 -17.12 30.44
N ALA A 58 11.54 -17.42 29.40
CA ALA A 58 10.55 -16.46 28.94
C ALA A 58 9.43 -16.24 29.98
N TYR A 59 9.28 -17.17 30.94
CA TYR A 59 8.20 -17.21 31.92
C TYR A 59 8.75 -17.59 33.31
N PHE A 60 8.92 -16.67 34.26
CA PHE A 60 9.48 -16.96 35.61
C PHE A 60 8.39 -17.12 36.68
N ASP A 61 7.52 -16.13 36.82
CA ASP A 61 6.32 -16.14 37.65
C ASP A 61 5.08 -16.16 36.76
N GLY A 62 4.00 -16.71 37.27
CA GLY A 62 2.79 -16.89 36.50
C GLY A 62 2.12 -15.56 36.36
N TRP A 63 2.14 -15.00 35.15
CA TRP A 63 1.33 -13.86 34.73
C TRP A 63 1.37 -12.65 35.69
N ASN A 64 2.22 -11.69 35.30
CA ASN A 64 2.21 -10.27 35.68
C ASN A 64 3.25 -9.86 36.73
N THR A 65 4.43 -9.46 36.27
CA THR A 65 5.22 -8.44 36.96
C THR A 65 5.09 -7.13 36.22
N ALA A 66 4.26 -6.24 36.79
CA ALA A 66 4.23 -4.82 36.40
C ALA A 66 5.48 -4.07 36.90
N GLU A 67 6.41 -4.76 37.57
CA GLU A 67 7.64 -4.19 38.10
C GLU A 67 8.83 -4.91 37.48
N ALA A 68 9.81 -4.14 36.99
CA ALA A 68 11.02 -4.60 36.33
C ALA A 68 11.96 -5.47 37.21
N SER A 69 11.55 -5.83 38.43
CA SER A 69 12.34 -6.61 39.37
C SER A 69 12.05 -8.12 39.22
N ASP A 70 12.89 -8.78 38.41
CA ASP A 70 12.97 -10.24 38.25
C ASP A 70 13.54 -10.87 39.54
N ASP A 71 12.77 -10.81 40.63
CA ASP A 71 13.22 -11.14 41.99
C ASP A 71 13.30 -12.65 42.27
N ASN A 72 12.72 -13.48 41.38
CA ASN A 72 12.68 -14.93 41.53
C ASN A 72 13.30 -15.66 40.33
N LEU A 73 14.62 -15.61 40.24
CA LEU A 73 15.43 -16.24 39.20
C LEU A 73 15.35 -17.79 39.16
N CYS A 74 14.61 -18.44 40.05
CA CYS A 74 14.39 -19.90 40.06
C CYS A 74 15.68 -20.76 39.97
N THR A 75 16.69 -20.34 40.73
CA THR A 75 18.09 -20.80 40.60
C THR A 75 18.41 -22.05 41.44
N SER A 76 17.55 -22.40 42.41
CA SER A 76 17.75 -23.54 43.31
C SER A 76 16.52 -24.43 43.43
N ALA A 77 16.71 -25.72 43.70
CA ALA A 77 15.60 -26.66 43.91
C ALA A 77 14.72 -26.30 45.14
N SER A 78 15.28 -25.54 46.09
CA SER A 78 14.58 -24.98 47.25
C SER A 78 13.77 -23.73 46.92
N ASN A 79 14.04 -23.07 45.79
CA ASN A 79 13.30 -21.90 45.30
C ASN A 79 12.99 -22.06 43.80
N PRO A 80 12.10 -22.99 43.40
CA PRO A 80 11.70 -23.19 42.01
C PRO A 80 10.58 -22.22 41.58
N CYS A 81 10.41 -22.01 40.28
CA CYS A 81 9.22 -21.32 39.76
C CYS A 81 7.99 -22.23 39.92
N GLU A 82 6.89 -21.75 40.53
CA GLU A 82 5.73 -22.59 40.87
C GLU A 82 4.42 -22.24 40.17
N GLU A 83 4.42 -21.16 39.41
CA GLU A 83 3.20 -20.48 38.99
C GLU A 83 2.81 -20.79 37.53
N PHE A 84 2.60 -22.06 37.23
CA PHE A 84 1.99 -22.43 35.96
C PHE A 84 0.48 -22.14 35.98
N ASN A 85 0.01 -21.28 35.07
CA ASN A 85 -1.41 -21.00 34.88
C ASN A 85 -1.93 -21.70 33.62
N PRO A 86 -2.74 -22.78 33.74
CA PRO A 86 -3.24 -23.50 32.58
C PRO A 86 -4.21 -22.69 31.69
N ASN A 87 -4.79 -21.60 32.20
CA ASN A 87 -5.70 -20.74 31.44
C ASN A 87 -4.96 -19.66 30.62
N TYR A 88 -3.64 -19.54 30.80
CA TYR A 88 -2.83 -18.61 30.02
C TYR A 88 -2.10 -19.36 28.90
N ASN A 89 -2.16 -18.83 27.68
CA ASN A 89 -1.50 -19.43 26.52
C ASN A 89 -0.04 -18.98 26.43
N TYR A 90 0.88 -19.81 26.91
CA TYR A 90 2.31 -19.56 26.83
C TYR A 90 2.79 -19.75 25.39
N TYR A 91 3.36 -18.69 24.80
CA TYR A 91 3.90 -18.70 23.45
C TYR A 91 5.22 -19.50 23.38
N GLY A 92 5.37 -20.37 22.40
CA GLY A 92 6.60 -21.16 22.26
C GLY A 92 6.53 -22.18 21.14
N TYR A 93 7.53 -23.06 21.05
CA TYR A 93 7.62 -24.04 19.96
C TYR A 93 6.54 -25.13 20.01
N PHE A 94 5.91 -25.36 21.16
CA PHE A 94 4.79 -26.29 21.28
C PHE A 94 3.48 -25.55 20.99
N ASP A 95 2.50 -26.23 20.39
CA ASP A 95 1.15 -25.70 20.23
C ASP A 95 0.41 -25.81 21.58
N PRO A 96 -0.04 -24.70 22.20
CA PRO A 96 -0.76 -24.73 23.47
C PRO A 96 -2.03 -25.56 23.46
N ASN A 97 -2.62 -25.82 22.29
CA ASN A 97 -3.87 -26.54 22.12
C ASN A 97 -3.70 -28.04 21.87
N TYR A 98 -2.46 -28.56 21.91
CA TYR A 98 -2.17 -29.96 21.62
C TYR A 98 -1.61 -30.73 22.81
N TRP A 99 -1.85 -32.04 22.81
CA TRP A 99 -1.14 -33.04 23.61
C TRP A 99 0.11 -33.53 22.85
N TYR A 100 1.13 -33.96 23.60
CA TYR A 100 2.40 -34.42 23.07
C TYR A 100 2.87 -35.73 23.69
N THR A 101 3.46 -36.62 22.90
CA THR A 101 4.22 -37.78 23.39
C THR A 101 5.71 -37.58 23.14
N TYR A 102 6.54 -38.19 23.99
CA TYR A 102 7.99 -38.16 23.83
C TYR A 102 8.51 -39.51 23.37
N GLU A 103 9.08 -39.55 22.17
CA GLU A 103 9.71 -40.74 21.59
C GLU A 103 10.84 -40.34 20.65
N SER A 104 11.76 -41.26 20.38
CA SER A 104 12.87 -41.01 19.42
C SER A 104 13.62 -39.69 19.67
N ASN A 105 13.79 -39.35 20.95
CA ASN A 105 14.50 -38.17 21.44
C ASN A 105 13.86 -36.80 21.09
N ARG A 106 12.52 -36.75 20.93
CA ARG A 106 11.76 -35.52 20.66
C ARG A 106 10.28 -35.65 21.03
N PHE A 107 9.55 -34.54 20.98
CA PHE A 107 8.11 -34.47 21.18
C PHE A 107 7.35 -34.48 19.86
N TYR A 108 6.30 -35.30 19.80
CA TYR A 108 5.36 -35.38 18.68
C TYR A 108 3.97 -34.92 19.10
N PRO A 109 3.32 -34.03 18.34
CA PRO A 109 1.92 -33.67 18.60
C PRO A 109 1.03 -34.89 18.34
N THR A 110 0.14 -35.22 19.28
CA THR A 110 -0.75 -36.38 19.16
C THR A 110 -2.18 -36.01 18.76
N ASP A 111 -2.80 -35.07 19.48
CA ASP A 111 -4.18 -34.63 19.21
C ASP A 111 -4.45 -33.26 19.86
N ARG A 112 -5.52 -32.59 19.42
CA ARG A 112 -6.02 -31.37 20.05
C ARG A 112 -6.65 -31.68 21.40
N LYS A 113 -6.46 -30.79 22.36
CA LYS A 113 -7.08 -30.86 23.70
C LYS A 113 -8.61 -30.83 23.65
N THR A 114 -9.19 -30.22 22.63
CA THR A 114 -10.65 -30.18 22.41
C THR A 114 -11.22 -31.49 21.87
N SER A 115 -10.38 -32.34 21.26
CA SER A 115 -10.80 -33.64 20.74
C SER A 115 -11.01 -34.67 21.85
N ARG A 116 -10.17 -34.63 22.89
CA ARG A 116 -10.17 -35.62 23.99
C ARG A 116 -9.35 -35.20 25.20
N ASP A 117 -9.61 -35.89 26.30
CA ASP A 117 -8.80 -35.84 27.52
C ASP A 117 -7.38 -36.42 27.31
N LYS A 118 -6.48 -36.00 28.19
CA LYS A 118 -5.07 -36.39 28.24
C LYS A 118 -4.88 -37.87 28.63
N HIS A 119 -4.00 -38.56 27.93
CA HIS A 119 -3.55 -39.92 28.31
C HIS A 119 -2.37 -39.90 29.30
N SER A 120 -2.10 -41.05 29.92
CA SER A 120 -1.10 -41.18 31.00
C SER A 120 0.35 -40.93 30.56
N ASN A 121 0.67 -41.09 29.27
CA ASN A 121 2.02 -40.90 28.70
C ASN A 121 2.18 -39.56 27.96
N GLU A 122 1.19 -38.67 28.05
CA GLU A 122 1.16 -37.41 27.31
C GLU A 122 1.62 -36.22 28.15
N TRP A 123 2.02 -35.18 27.44
CA TRP A 123 2.42 -33.88 27.94
C TRP A 123 1.48 -32.81 27.36
N ASP A 124 1.22 -31.78 28.15
CA ASP A 124 0.49 -30.59 27.73
C ASP A 124 1.43 -29.63 26.98
N GLY A 125 1.11 -29.26 25.74
CA GLY A 125 1.93 -28.33 24.94
C GLY A 125 2.10 -26.94 25.57
N ASN A 126 1.04 -26.42 26.20
CA ASN A 126 1.06 -25.14 26.91
C ASN A 126 1.98 -25.20 28.13
N PHE A 127 1.94 -26.31 28.87
CA PHE A 127 2.86 -26.57 29.97
C PHE A 127 4.31 -26.70 29.50
N LEU A 128 4.56 -27.38 28.37
CA LEU A 128 5.89 -27.51 27.82
C LEU A 128 6.49 -26.15 27.40
N ASN A 129 5.67 -25.25 26.84
CA ASN A 129 6.10 -23.87 26.57
C ASN A 129 6.52 -23.14 27.84
N TRP A 130 5.65 -23.12 28.87
CA TRP A 130 6.01 -22.56 30.18
C TRP A 130 7.28 -23.18 30.74
N LEU A 131 7.40 -24.51 30.68
CA LEU A 131 8.51 -25.24 31.28
C LEU A 131 9.86 -24.93 30.62
N THR A 132 9.89 -24.79 29.29
CA THR A 132 11.13 -24.92 28.52
C THR A 132 11.56 -23.68 27.74
N MET A 133 10.66 -22.75 27.43
CA MET A 133 11.00 -21.62 26.54
C MET A 133 11.95 -20.63 27.21
N ARG A 134 13.02 -20.30 26.49
CA ARG A 134 13.91 -19.17 26.78
C ARG A 134 13.47 -17.95 25.98
N ARG A 135 13.84 -16.75 26.43
CA ARG A 135 13.54 -15.50 25.70
C ARG A 135 14.02 -15.57 24.25
N ILE A 136 15.22 -16.11 24.00
CA ILE A 136 15.77 -16.26 22.64
C ILE A 136 14.96 -17.20 21.75
N ASP A 137 14.38 -18.27 22.33
CA ASP A 137 13.54 -19.20 21.56
C ASP A 137 12.24 -18.52 21.13
N VAL A 138 11.68 -17.66 21.99
CA VAL A 138 10.48 -16.87 21.67
C VAL A 138 10.81 -15.83 20.60
N ILE A 139 11.90 -15.06 20.71
CA ILE A 139 12.31 -14.10 19.67
C ILE A 139 12.51 -14.79 18.32
N ARG A 140 13.23 -15.92 18.29
CA ARG A 140 13.41 -16.68 17.05
C ARG A 140 12.08 -17.16 16.49
N LYS A 141 11.18 -17.67 17.33
CA LYS A 141 9.85 -18.07 16.85
C LYS A 141 9.12 -16.91 16.17
N VAL A 142 9.13 -15.73 16.78
CA VAL A 142 8.47 -14.53 16.24
C VAL A 142 9.14 -14.05 14.94
N LEU A 143 10.47 -13.88 14.94
CA LEU A 143 11.20 -13.30 13.81
C LEU A 143 11.35 -14.26 12.63
N THR A 144 11.64 -15.53 12.90
CA THR A 144 12.07 -16.51 11.88
C THR A 144 11.23 -17.78 11.84
N GLY A 145 10.28 -17.98 12.75
CA GLY A 145 9.56 -19.24 12.93
C GLY A 145 10.28 -20.24 13.84
N GLY A 146 11.47 -19.89 14.33
CA GLY A 146 12.24 -20.68 15.29
C GLY A 146 13.44 -21.42 14.69
N ARG A 147 14.26 -22.01 15.56
CA ARG A 147 15.48 -22.73 15.17
C ARG A 147 15.14 -24.12 14.64
N VAL A 148 15.08 -24.25 13.31
CA VAL A 148 14.81 -25.53 12.62
C VAL A 148 16.11 -26.27 12.31
N VAL A 149 16.16 -27.57 12.63
CA VAL A 149 17.28 -28.46 12.28
C VAL A 149 16.75 -29.68 11.54
N ALA A 150 17.36 -30.01 10.40
CA ALA A 150 17.08 -31.25 9.69
C ALA A 150 17.96 -32.37 10.27
N GLU A 151 17.35 -33.40 10.86
CA GLU A 151 18.08 -34.56 11.37
C GLU A 151 17.20 -35.81 11.15
N GLY A 152 17.77 -36.94 10.75
CA GLY A 152 17.00 -38.19 10.57
C GLY A 152 15.87 -38.17 9.55
N GLY A 153 15.89 -37.26 8.57
CA GLY A 153 14.89 -37.15 7.49
C GLY A 153 13.65 -36.31 7.82
N GLU A 154 13.64 -35.59 8.95
CA GLU A 154 12.51 -34.76 9.39
C GLU A 154 13.02 -33.42 9.97
N ASN A 155 12.27 -32.35 9.73
CA ASN A 155 12.51 -31.04 10.34
C ASN A 155 12.01 -31.00 11.78
N ARG A 156 12.74 -30.29 12.64
CA ARG A 156 12.34 -30.11 14.04
C ARG A 156 12.75 -28.76 14.58
N LEU A 157 11.92 -28.18 15.43
CA LEU A 157 12.30 -27.04 16.27
C LEU A 157 13.17 -27.51 17.42
N VAL A 158 14.20 -26.75 17.74
CA VAL A 158 15.19 -27.09 18.77
C VAL A 158 15.31 -25.93 19.75
N GLY A 159 15.04 -26.20 21.04
CA GLY A 159 15.20 -25.23 22.13
C GLY A 159 16.67 -24.93 22.43
N GLU A 160 16.96 -23.68 22.79
CA GLU A 160 18.31 -23.20 23.09
C GLU A 160 18.77 -23.64 24.50
N PRO A 161 19.89 -24.39 24.62
CA PRO A 161 20.44 -24.74 25.93
C PRO A 161 21.00 -23.50 26.65
N PRO A 162 20.76 -23.34 27.97
CA PRO A 162 21.38 -22.27 28.74
C PRO A 162 22.89 -22.51 28.92
N ASP A 163 23.65 -21.43 29.05
CA ASP A 163 25.13 -21.41 29.14
C ASP A 163 25.71 -21.81 30.51
N ASP A 164 24.90 -21.78 31.57
CA ASP A 164 25.36 -21.91 32.96
C ASP A 164 25.09 -23.29 33.59
N CYS A 165 24.91 -24.29 32.74
CA CYS A 165 24.54 -25.66 33.05
C CYS A 165 25.60 -26.49 33.79
N GLY A 166 25.93 -26.08 35.01
CA GLY A 166 26.98 -26.67 35.84
C GLY A 166 27.37 -25.84 37.06
N TYR A 167 26.95 -24.58 37.10
CA TYR A 167 27.21 -23.67 38.21
C TYR A 167 26.14 -23.82 39.29
N SER A 168 26.55 -23.78 40.56
CA SER A 168 25.66 -23.90 41.73
C SER A 168 24.71 -22.72 41.88
N ASP A 169 25.06 -21.58 41.30
CA ASP A 169 24.34 -20.31 41.44
C ASP A 169 23.72 -19.83 40.12
N SER A 170 23.35 -20.75 39.22
CA SER A 170 22.78 -20.49 37.89
C SER A 170 21.75 -19.34 37.86
N TRP A 171 22.12 -18.19 37.29
CA TRP A 171 21.31 -16.96 37.18
C TRP A 171 20.37 -16.95 35.97
N ARG A 172 20.44 -17.97 35.10
CA ARG A 172 19.54 -18.12 33.93
C ARG A 172 18.21 -18.79 34.28
N GLY A 173 18.06 -19.31 35.50
CA GLY A 173 16.89 -20.07 35.92
C GLY A 173 16.92 -21.53 35.48
N ARG A 174 16.68 -22.42 36.45
CA ARG A 174 16.94 -23.86 36.32
C ARG A 174 15.82 -24.75 36.82
N TYR A 175 15.04 -24.32 37.82
CA TYR A 175 14.08 -25.19 38.49
C TYR A 175 12.64 -24.68 38.35
N LYS A 176 11.73 -25.57 37.96
CA LYS A 176 10.29 -25.32 37.93
C LYS A 176 9.54 -26.41 38.65
N ARG A 177 8.41 -26.11 39.30
CA ARG A 177 7.65 -27.08 40.10
C ARG A 177 6.16 -26.88 39.93
N VAL A 178 5.40 -27.97 39.89
CA VAL A 178 3.93 -27.95 39.98
C VAL A 178 3.45 -29.01 40.97
N SER A 179 2.35 -28.72 41.67
CA SER A 179 1.80 -29.60 42.72
C SER A 179 0.83 -30.66 42.20
N ASN A 180 0.34 -30.49 40.97
CA ASN A 180 -0.69 -31.27 40.29
C ASN A 180 -0.21 -31.81 38.93
N ALA A 181 1.02 -32.33 38.88
CA ALA A 181 1.72 -32.69 37.63
C ALA A 181 0.94 -33.66 36.73
N GLN A 182 0.04 -34.48 37.27
CA GLN A 182 -0.78 -35.44 36.50
C GLN A 182 -1.69 -34.78 35.46
N LEU A 183 -2.08 -33.52 35.67
CA LEU A 183 -2.92 -32.78 34.72
C LEU A 183 -2.16 -32.42 33.44
N TYR A 184 -0.83 -32.31 33.50
CA TYR A 184 -0.03 -31.72 32.43
C TYR A 184 1.11 -32.61 31.94
N THR A 185 1.48 -33.64 32.71
CA THR A 185 2.63 -34.50 32.44
C THR A 185 2.32 -35.97 32.74
N PRO A 186 3.18 -36.92 32.35
CA PRO A 186 3.05 -38.33 32.74
C PRO A 186 3.30 -38.61 34.23
N TYR A 187 3.76 -37.63 34.99
CA TYR A 187 4.07 -37.77 36.42
C TYR A 187 2.88 -37.37 37.29
N SER A 188 2.88 -37.73 38.57
CA SER A 188 1.77 -37.42 39.49
C SER A 188 2.26 -36.78 40.78
N GLY A 189 1.41 -35.96 41.39
CA GLY A 189 1.71 -35.21 42.61
C GLY A 189 2.58 -33.99 42.36
N THR A 190 3.38 -33.63 43.36
CA THR A 190 4.31 -32.50 43.29
C THR A 190 5.62 -32.90 42.63
N VAL A 191 5.94 -32.28 41.50
CA VAL A 191 7.10 -32.63 40.68
C VAL A 191 7.95 -31.39 40.41
N THR A 192 9.25 -31.50 40.66
CA THR A 192 10.26 -30.48 40.31
C THR A 192 11.00 -30.91 39.06
N PHE A 193 11.03 -30.03 38.07
CA PHE A 193 11.72 -30.17 36.80
C PHE A 193 13.02 -29.38 36.85
N THR A 194 14.10 -29.98 36.36
CA THR A 194 15.41 -29.30 36.22
C THR A 194 15.68 -29.07 34.73
N VAL A 195 15.66 -27.82 34.29
CA VAL A 195 15.92 -27.43 32.90
C VAL A 195 17.39 -27.09 32.75
N CYS A 196 18.14 -27.88 31.99
CA CYS A 196 19.55 -27.66 31.76
C CYS A 196 20.13 -28.52 30.62
N GLY A 197 20.82 -27.97 29.61
CA GLY A 197 21.59 -28.71 28.60
C GLY A 197 22.95 -28.08 28.32
N THR A 198 23.96 -28.85 27.90
CA THR A 198 25.33 -28.33 27.64
C THR A 198 25.79 -28.46 26.19
N THR A 199 25.07 -29.21 25.33
CA THR A 199 25.39 -29.34 23.90
C THR A 199 24.15 -29.60 23.05
N GLY A 200 23.96 -28.79 22.01
CA GLY A 200 23.00 -29.01 20.90
C GLY A 200 21.55 -28.59 21.15
N THR A 201 20.96 -28.89 22.30
CA THR A 201 19.56 -28.53 22.61
C THR A 201 19.32 -28.40 24.11
N ALA A 202 18.38 -27.55 24.51
CA ALA A 202 17.84 -27.55 25.85
C ALA A 202 17.28 -28.94 26.20
N ARG A 203 17.40 -29.31 27.47
CA ARG A 203 16.78 -30.52 28.01
C ARG A 203 16.24 -30.23 29.39
N PHE A 204 15.23 -30.96 29.80
CA PHE A 204 14.74 -30.95 31.18
C PHE A 204 14.72 -32.35 31.76
N SER A 205 14.85 -32.44 33.08
CA SER A 205 14.95 -33.71 33.80
C SER A 205 13.96 -33.78 34.95
N VAL A 206 13.46 -35.00 35.20
CA VAL A 206 12.61 -35.35 36.34
C VAL A 206 13.21 -36.61 36.97
N GLY A 207 13.83 -36.48 38.15
CA GLY A 207 14.58 -37.59 38.74
C GLY A 207 15.72 -38.05 37.82
N SER A 208 15.68 -39.31 37.37
CA SER A 208 16.64 -39.88 36.42
C SER A 208 16.26 -39.71 34.94
N ASP A 209 15.03 -39.30 34.66
CA ASP A 209 14.53 -39.18 33.28
C ASP A 209 14.96 -37.84 32.68
N THR A 210 15.29 -37.83 31.38
CA THR A 210 15.77 -36.66 30.66
C THR A 210 15.09 -36.53 29.31
N TYR A 211 14.61 -35.33 29.00
CA TYR A 211 13.83 -35.00 27.81
C TYR A 211 14.49 -33.85 27.05
N ASN A 212 14.81 -34.05 25.78
CA ASN A 212 15.34 -32.99 24.92
C ASN A 212 14.19 -32.14 24.37
N VAL A 213 14.38 -30.81 24.34
CA VAL A 213 13.40 -29.84 23.84
C VAL A 213 13.52 -29.78 22.32
N LYS A 214 12.99 -30.82 21.67
CA LYS A 214 12.88 -30.97 20.23
C LYS A 214 11.42 -31.20 19.86
N VAL A 215 10.86 -30.43 18.93
CA VAL A 215 9.47 -30.56 18.47
C VAL A 215 9.46 -31.01 17.01
N ALA A 216 8.82 -32.13 16.72
CA ALA A 216 8.67 -32.64 15.36
C ALA A 216 7.74 -31.74 14.52
N LEU A 217 8.15 -31.42 13.28
CA LEU A 217 7.39 -30.56 12.37
C LEU A 217 6.82 -31.30 11.14
N GLY A 218 7.15 -32.59 10.95
CA GLY A 218 6.87 -33.28 9.70
C GLY A 218 7.50 -32.58 8.50
N ASP A 219 6.69 -32.34 7.45
CA ASP A 219 7.09 -31.68 6.20
C ASP A 219 6.93 -30.14 6.21
N THR A 220 6.51 -29.57 7.34
CA THR A 220 6.27 -28.11 7.43
C THR A 220 7.49 -27.36 7.92
N THR A 221 7.72 -26.16 7.37
CA THR A 221 8.75 -25.22 7.85
C THR A 221 8.05 -23.98 8.39
N PRO A 222 8.10 -23.72 9.71
CA PRO A 222 7.56 -22.51 10.30
C PRO A 222 8.19 -21.25 9.69
N GLN A 223 7.39 -20.19 9.57
CA GLN A 223 7.83 -18.87 9.11
C GLN A 223 7.55 -17.82 10.18
N GLY A 224 8.46 -16.86 10.34
CA GLY A 224 8.28 -15.70 11.20
C GLY A 224 8.04 -14.44 10.38
N ILE A 225 8.07 -13.29 11.07
CA ILE A 225 7.79 -11.98 10.49
C ILE A 225 8.70 -11.67 9.30
N ILE A 226 9.99 -11.99 9.38
CA ILE A 226 10.96 -11.66 8.33
C ILE A 226 10.57 -12.33 7.01
N GLN A 227 10.14 -13.60 7.05
CA GLN A 227 9.70 -14.31 5.84
C GLN A 227 8.31 -13.85 5.36
N LYS A 228 7.41 -13.48 6.28
CA LYS A 228 6.06 -12.97 5.94
C LYS A 228 6.13 -11.61 5.23
N VAL A 229 7.04 -10.74 5.67
CA VAL A 229 7.28 -9.41 5.08
C VAL A 229 8.13 -9.53 3.82
N GLY A 230 9.10 -10.44 3.80
CA GLY A 230 9.86 -10.79 2.61
C GLY A 230 10.61 -9.61 2.00
N ASN A 231 10.47 -9.42 0.70
CA ASN A 231 11.19 -8.42 -0.09
C ASN A 231 10.53 -7.03 -0.10
N LYS A 232 9.51 -6.78 0.74
CA LYS A 232 8.87 -5.45 0.89
C LYS A 232 9.81 -4.43 1.54
N ILE A 233 10.79 -4.92 2.29
CA ILE A 233 11.79 -4.15 3.02
C ILE A 233 13.18 -4.62 2.58
N ARG A 234 14.13 -3.68 2.50
CA ARG A 234 15.54 -4.03 2.38
C ARG A 234 16.09 -4.31 3.77
N TRP A 235 16.26 -5.58 4.09
CA TRP A 235 16.68 -6.01 5.41
C TRP A 235 18.19 -5.93 5.62
N GLY A 236 18.58 -5.31 6.72
CA GLY A 236 19.88 -5.47 7.38
C GLY A 236 19.73 -6.17 8.73
N LEU A 237 20.83 -6.73 9.24
CA LEU A 237 20.87 -7.40 10.55
C LEU A 237 22.12 -6.98 11.32
N SER A 238 21.95 -6.63 12.60
CA SER A 238 23.01 -6.28 13.54
C SER A 238 22.85 -7.04 14.86
N PHE A 239 23.98 -7.34 15.51
CA PHE A 239 24.07 -7.95 16.84
C PHE A 239 25.07 -7.18 17.71
N TYR A 240 25.03 -7.41 19.02
CA TYR A 240 26.01 -6.90 19.97
C TYR A 240 27.30 -7.74 19.96
N HIS A 241 28.44 -7.11 20.26
CA HIS A 241 29.72 -7.82 20.32
C HIS A 241 29.89 -8.68 21.59
N PRO A 242 30.61 -9.82 21.51
CA PRO A 242 30.85 -10.71 22.65
C PRO A 242 31.97 -10.23 23.58
N ASN A 243 31.78 -10.36 24.91
CA ASN A 243 32.49 -9.69 26.03
C ASN A 243 34.04 -9.76 26.16
N THR A 244 34.81 -10.37 25.25
CA THR A 244 36.29 -10.41 25.35
C THR A 244 36.99 -10.44 23.97
N PRO A 245 38.13 -9.73 23.77
CA PRO A 245 38.94 -9.05 24.77
C PRO A 245 38.66 -7.55 24.97
N THR A 246 37.94 -6.86 24.07
CA THR A 246 37.47 -5.46 24.26
C THR A 246 36.35 -5.12 23.25
N PRO A 247 35.06 -5.38 23.54
CA PRO A 247 33.99 -5.29 22.56
C PRO A 247 32.96 -4.24 22.98
N HIS A 248 33.18 -3.00 22.57
CA HIS A 248 32.18 -1.94 22.67
C HIS A 248 31.24 -2.03 21.47
N GLY A 249 29.94 -1.80 21.69
CA GLY A 249 28.93 -1.73 20.63
C GLY A 249 28.59 -3.06 19.96
N GLY A 250 28.20 -2.95 18.69
CA GLY A 250 27.70 -4.06 17.89
C GLY A 250 28.39 -4.15 16.53
N TYR A 251 27.82 -4.96 15.64
CA TYR A 251 28.33 -5.15 14.29
C TYR A 251 27.21 -5.55 13.32
N VAL A 252 27.33 -5.09 12.07
CA VAL A 252 26.42 -5.42 10.97
C VAL A 252 26.76 -6.80 10.44
N GLN A 253 25.94 -7.80 10.81
CA GLN A 253 26.04 -9.17 10.33
C GLN A 253 25.60 -9.30 8.87
N ALA A 254 24.53 -8.60 8.49
CA ALA A 254 24.03 -8.60 7.11
C ALA A 254 23.76 -7.16 6.65
N ALA A 255 24.38 -6.78 5.54
CA ALA A 255 24.15 -5.49 4.91
C ALA A 255 22.73 -5.37 4.34
N VAL A 256 22.23 -4.13 4.32
CA VAL A 256 20.92 -3.74 3.79
C VAL A 256 20.88 -3.91 2.29
N GLN A 257 20.16 -4.93 1.81
CA GLN A 257 20.08 -5.27 0.39
C GLN A 257 18.68 -5.79 0.06
N GLU A 258 18.30 -5.67 -1.21
CA GLU A 258 17.14 -6.38 -1.73
C GLU A 258 17.45 -7.89 -1.81
N ARG A 259 16.56 -8.72 -1.27
CA ARG A 259 16.76 -10.17 -1.15
C ARG A 259 15.49 -10.91 -1.55
N ASP A 260 15.66 -11.94 -2.38
CA ASP A 260 14.62 -12.97 -2.55
C ASP A 260 14.54 -13.88 -1.31
N ASN A 261 13.49 -14.71 -1.21
CA ASN A 261 13.28 -15.55 -0.04
C ASN A 261 14.45 -16.52 0.24
N ALA A 262 15.10 -17.05 -0.78
CA ALA A 262 16.22 -17.99 -0.61
C ALA A 262 17.47 -17.27 -0.07
N SER A 263 17.77 -16.09 -0.62
CA SER A 263 18.90 -15.24 -0.22
C SER A 263 18.66 -14.62 1.16
N LEU A 264 17.42 -14.23 1.46
CA LEU A 264 17.00 -13.74 2.77
C LEU A 264 17.18 -14.79 3.86
N GLN A 265 16.80 -16.05 3.56
CA GLN A 265 17.00 -17.15 4.49
C GLN A 265 18.48 -17.35 4.84
N ASN A 266 19.34 -17.30 3.82
CA ASN A 266 20.77 -17.46 4.00
C ASN A 266 21.44 -16.29 4.75
N ALA A 267 20.96 -15.06 4.53
CA ALA A 267 21.61 -13.86 5.08
C ALA A 267 21.14 -13.46 6.48
N ILE A 268 19.87 -13.70 6.84
CA ILE A 268 19.28 -13.15 8.07
C ILE A 268 18.63 -14.24 8.92
N VAL A 269 17.73 -15.03 8.34
CA VAL A 269 16.99 -16.07 9.08
C VAL A 269 17.95 -17.07 9.72
N ASN A 270 18.93 -17.55 8.95
CA ASN A 270 19.93 -18.49 9.44
C ASN A 270 20.84 -17.87 10.51
N GLU A 271 21.18 -16.59 10.38
CA GLU A 271 22.02 -15.89 11.35
C GLU A 271 21.32 -15.74 12.70
N ILE A 272 20.06 -15.29 12.71
CA ILE A 272 19.24 -15.18 13.93
C ILE A 272 19.04 -16.56 14.59
N ASN A 273 18.76 -17.60 13.79
CA ASN A 273 18.53 -18.94 14.31
C ASN A 273 19.79 -19.60 14.89
N ASN A 274 20.98 -19.19 14.46
CA ASN A 274 22.24 -19.76 14.93
C ASN A 274 22.97 -18.87 15.94
N LYS A 275 22.61 -17.60 16.06
CA LYS A 275 23.25 -16.68 17.01
C LYS A 275 22.97 -17.13 18.44
N THR A 276 24.03 -17.52 19.14
CA THR A 276 23.97 -17.87 20.56
C THR A 276 24.13 -16.59 21.38
N PRO A 277 23.33 -16.38 22.44
CA PRO A 277 23.55 -15.24 23.31
C PRO A 277 24.93 -15.28 23.97
N ASP A 278 25.73 -14.23 23.81
CA ASP A 278 27.16 -14.22 24.15
C ASP A 278 27.71 -12.81 24.48
N SER A 279 26.85 -11.80 24.59
CA SER A 279 27.23 -10.40 24.81
C SER A 279 26.67 -9.80 26.10
N ASN A 280 27.11 -8.58 26.41
CA ASN A 280 26.37 -7.62 27.21
C ASN A 280 25.34 -6.87 26.35
N THR A 281 24.80 -5.75 26.83
CA THR A 281 23.73 -4.96 26.19
C THR A 281 24.20 -3.51 25.91
N PRO A 282 25.17 -3.29 24.99
CA PRO A 282 25.72 -1.98 24.66
C PRO A 282 24.81 -1.24 23.65
N LEU A 283 23.66 -0.73 24.11
CA LEU A 283 22.62 -0.20 23.22
C LEU A 283 23.10 1.04 22.47
N ALA A 284 23.69 2.02 23.17
CA ALA A 284 24.09 3.28 22.55
C ALA A 284 25.25 3.10 21.58
N GLU A 285 26.29 2.33 21.96
CA GLU A 285 27.42 2.09 21.06
C GLU A 285 27.02 1.25 19.84
N THR A 286 26.07 0.32 19.99
CA THR A 286 25.54 -0.44 18.85
C THR A 286 24.82 0.46 17.86
N LEU A 287 23.97 1.37 18.37
CA LEU A 287 23.30 2.33 17.51
C LEU A 287 24.31 3.27 16.82
N TRP A 288 25.36 3.68 17.53
CA TRP A 288 26.43 4.50 16.96
C TRP A 288 27.21 3.76 15.86
N THR A 289 27.48 2.46 16.03
CA THR A 289 28.07 1.63 14.97
C THR A 289 27.18 1.54 13.74
N ILE A 290 25.86 1.40 13.92
CA ILE A 290 24.90 1.38 12.81
C ILE A 290 24.87 2.72 12.10
N ALA A 291 24.92 3.84 12.83
CA ALA A 291 25.02 5.18 12.25
C ALA A 291 26.24 5.27 11.31
N GLY A 292 27.40 4.77 11.74
CA GLY A 292 28.59 4.70 10.90
C GLY A 292 28.46 3.83 9.66
N TYR A 293 27.67 2.75 9.72
CA TYR A 293 27.34 1.94 8.54
C TYR A 293 26.48 2.72 7.54
N TYR A 294 25.46 3.46 7.97
CA TYR A 294 24.65 4.28 7.07
C TYR A 294 25.42 5.48 6.51
N ALA A 295 26.28 6.09 7.34
CA ALA A 295 27.20 7.15 6.94
C ALA A 295 28.33 6.65 6.01
N GLN A 296 28.58 5.32 5.97
CA GLN A 296 29.70 4.72 5.24
C GLN A 296 31.08 5.31 5.64
N GLU A 297 31.29 5.59 6.94
CA GLU A 297 32.55 6.15 7.46
C GLU A 297 33.42 5.15 8.25
N GLU A 298 34.72 5.03 7.95
CA GLU A 298 35.61 4.02 8.58
C GLU A 298 36.24 4.47 9.91
N SER A 299 36.35 5.78 10.16
CA SER A 299 36.93 6.35 11.40
C SER A 299 36.74 7.87 11.47
N MET A 300 36.56 8.41 12.67
CA MET A 300 36.82 9.83 12.93
C MET A 300 38.31 10.14 12.72
N LEU A 301 38.63 11.21 12.01
CA LEU A 301 39.97 11.79 12.10
C LEU A 301 40.16 12.39 13.51
N GLY A 302 40.66 11.59 14.47
CA GLY A 302 41.23 12.07 15.74
C GLY A 302 40.72 11.48 17.06
N GLY A 303 39.75 10.56 17.06
CA GLY A 303 39.14 9.91 18.24
C GLY A 303 38.44 8.59 17.88
N PRO A 304 37.78 7.86 18.82
CA PRO A 304 37.09 6.62 18.47
C PRO A 304 35.92 6.94 17.53
N GLY A 305 35.99 6.47 16.28
CA GLY A 305 34.91 6.62 15.30
C GLY A 305 33.68 5.75 15.63
N PRO A 306 32.59 5.84 14.84
CA PRO A 306 31.42 4.97 15.00
C PRO A 306 31.76 3.48 14.87
N ARG A 307 32.84 3.20 14.15
CA ARG A 307 33.50 1.91 14.10
C ARG A 307 34.43 1.73 15.29
N TYR A 308 34.05 0.87 16.25
CA TYR A 308 34.88 0.52 17.40
C TYR A 308 35.99 -0.47 17.01
N GLN A 309 35.75 -1.32 16.01
CA GLN A 309 36.69 -2.31 15.51
C GLN A 309 36.65 -2.47 13.98
N SER A 310 37.81 -2.80 13.42
CA SER A 310 37.88 -3.24 12.03
C SER A 310 37.06 -4.53 11.86
N GLY A 311 36.06 -4.48 10.99
CA GLY A 311 35.11 -5.56 10.77
C GLY A 311 33.69 -5.32 11.30
N ASP A 312 33.45 -4.29 12.13
CA ASP A 312 32.08 -4.01 12.63
C ASP A 312 31.06 -3.83 11.51
N TYR A 313 31.49 -3.18 10.43
CA TYR A 313 30.76 -3.13 9.17
C TYR A 313 31.74 -2.94 8.01
N GLN A 314 31.23 -3.14 6.81
CA GLN A 314 31.94 -2.95 5.57
C GLN A 314 31.59 -1.60 4.95
N ILE A 315 32.59 -0.98 4.32
CA ILE A 315 32.45 0.30 3.63
C ILE A 315 32.84 0.09 2.18
N ASN A 316 31.85 0.11 1.30
CA ASN A 316 31.99 0.07 -0.13
C ASN A 316 30.62 0.15 -0.80
N THR A 317 30.62 0.48 -2.09
CA THR A 317 29.42 0.63 -2.90
C THR A 317 28.50 -0.61 -2.92
N ASN A 318 28.99 -1.85 -2.75
CA ASN A 318 28.13 -3.04 -2.82
C ASN A 318 27.31 -3.29 -1.54
N VAL A 319 27.69 -2.67 -0.43
CA VAL A 319 27.04 -2.82 0.87
C VAL A 319 26.46 -1.50 1.39
N ASP A 320 26.62 -0.43 0.62
CA ASP A 320 26.06 0.87 0.92
C ASP A 320 24.52 0.79 0.92
N PRO A 321 23.84 1.13 2.03
CA PRO A 321 22.39 1.06 2.12
C PRO A 321 21.67 1.97 1.10
N TYR A 322 22.31 3.04 0.63
CA TYR A 322 21.74 3.98 -0.35
C TYR A 322 22.00 3.59 -1.81
N ASN A 323 22.71 2.48 -2.05
CA ASN A 323 22.86 1.91 -3.38
C ASN A 323 21.77 0.87 -3.67
N TYR A 324 20.95 1.14 -4.70
CA TYR A 324 19.86 0.29 -5.21
C TYR A 324 20.24 -0.48 -6.48
N GLY A 325 21.48 -0.32 -6.96
CA GLY A 325 21.95 -0.97 -8.18
C GLY A 325 22.35 -2.43 -7.97
N THR A 326 22.23 -3.23 -9.03
CA THR A 326 22.67 -4.64 -9.06
C THR A 326 23.87 -4.84 -10.00
N GLY A 327 24.62 -5.93 -9.82
CA GLY A 327 25.70 -6.31 -10.74
C GLY A 327 26.90 -5.34 -10.82
N GLY A 328 27.11 -4.52 -9.78
CA GLY A 328 28.24 -3.59 -9.69
C GLY A 328 28.03 -2.26 -10.42
N GLN A 329 26.82 -1.95 -10.89
CA GLN A 329 26.44 -0.62 -11.37
C GLN A 329 25.69 0.12 -10.26
N PRO A 330 26.26 1.18 -9.65
CA PRO A 330 25.57 1.89 -8.56
C PRO A 330 24.35 2.67 -9.08
N VAL A 331 23.25 2.60 -8.32
CA VAL A 331 22.07 3.44 -8.49
C VAL A 331 21.81 4.11 -7.14
N TRP A 332 22.14 5.38 -7.02
CA TRP A 332 22.01 6.13 -5.78
C TRP A 332 20.59 6.61 -5.58
N ALA A 333 20.01 6.29 -4.44
CA ALA A 333 18.67 6.71 -4.07
C ALA A 333 18.71 7.65 -2.85
N TRP A 334 18.84 8.95 -3.11
CA TRP A 334 18.87 9.98 -2.06
C TRP A 334 17.54 10.14 -1.30
N CYS A 335 16.43 9.60 -1.81
CA CYS A 335 15.10 9.73 -1.20
C CYS A 335 14.71 8.47 -0.42
N ALA A 336 15.60 7.48 -0.37
CA ALA A 336 15.36 6.26 0.39
C ALA A 336 15.36 6.58 1.89
N LYS A 337 14.26 6.25 2.57
CA LYS A 337 14.20 6.37 4.04
C LYS A 337 14.83 5.15 4.72
N SER A 338 15.48 5.41 5.84
CA SER A 338 16.25 4.42 6.59
C SER A 338 15.78 4.36 8.04
N PHE A 339 15.68 3.14 8.56
CA PHE A 339 15.11 2.86 9.88
C PHE A 339 15.97 1.86 10.64
N VAL A 340 15.97 1.97 11.96
CA VAL A 340 16.56 0.97 12.86
C VAL A 340 15.45 0.39 13.73
N LEU A 341 15.28 -0.92 13.72
CA LEU A 341 14.33 -1.63 14.60
C LEU A 341 15.13 -2.36 15.68
N LEU A 342 15.16 -1.79 16.88
CA LEU A 342 15.87 -2.30 18.04
C LEU A 342 14.96 -3.18 18.89
N ILE A 343 15.31 -4.46 19.02
CA ILE A 343 14.60 -5.41 19.88
C ILE A 343 15.53 -5.80 21.03
N THR A 344 15.16 -5.45 22.26
CA THR A 344 15.96 -5.73 23.46
C THR A 344 15.12 -6.19 24.64
N ASP A 345 15.68 -7.06 25.49
CA ASP A 345 14.97 -7.62 26.65
C ASP A 345 15.29 -6.95 28.00
N GLY A 346 16.04 -5.84 27.96
CA GLY A 346 16.52 -5.16 29.14
C GLY A 346 17.16 -3.81 28.84
N GLU A 347 17.47 -3.10 29.93
CA GLU A 347 18.17 -1.82 29.91
C GLU A 347 19.69 -2.00 29.66
N PRO A 348 20.40 -0.93 29.24
CA PRO A 348 21.82 -0.95 28.91
C PRO A 348 22.74 -1.62 29.94
N CYS A 349 23.71 -2.39 29.43
CA CYS A 349 24.70 -3.08 30.24
C CYS A 349 26.07 -3.09 29.54
N ALA A 350 27.11 -2.61 30.24
CA ALA A 350 28.42 -2.31 29.65
C ALA A 350 28.33 -1.34 28.44
N ASP A 351 27.56 -0.28 28.66
CA ASP A 351 27.27 0.82 27.73
C ASP A 351 27.98 2.10 28.20
N GLY A 352 27.96 3.18 27.41
CA GLY A 352 28.43 4.53 27.73
C GLY A 352 29.85 4.88 27.24
N ASN A 353 30.46 4.04 26.39
CA ASN A 353 31.70 4.35 25.69
C ASN A 353 31.47 5.13 24.38
N LEU A 354 30.79 6.26 24.48
CA LEU A 354 30.52 7.17 23.36
C LEU A 354 31.63 8.23 23.20
N PRO A 355 31.80 8.82 22.00
CA PRO A 355 32.60 10.04 21.82
C PRO A 355 32.12 11.19 22.71
N GLU A 356 33.03 12.07 23.14
CA GLU A 356 32.70 13.15 24.08
C GLU A 356 31.65 14.13 23.53
N ASP A 357 31.65 14.38 22.22
CA ASP A 357 30.68 15.26 21.57
C ASP A 357 29.26 14.65 21.46
N LEU A 358 29.14 13.33 21.68
CA LEU A 358 27.87 12.60 21.69
C LEU A 358 27.35 12.31 23.09
N LYS A 359 28.21 12.29 24.12
CA LYS A 359 27.74 12.15 25.49
C LYS A 359 26.89 13.36 25.87
N ASP A 360 25.66 13.14 26.34
CA ASP A 360 24.74 14.20 26.74
C ASP A 360 24.39 15.14 25.55
N TYR A 361 24.38 14.61 24.33
CA TYR A 361 24.01 15.34 23.11
C TYR A 361 22.61 15.96 23.20
N ALA A 362 21.66 15.27 23.84
CA ALA A 362 20.30 15.74 24.04
C ALA A 362 20.22 16.97 24.97
N ASN A 363 21.25 17.28 25.74
CA ASN A 363 21.25 18.44 26.63
C ASN A 363 21.04 19.77 25.89
N GLY A 364 19.97 20.48 26.26
CA GLY A 364 19.55 21.72 25.62
C GLY A 364 18.94 21.55 24.22
N ARG A 365 18.83 20.30 23.73
CA ARG A 365 18.24 19.93 22.44
C ARG A 365 16.95 19.12 22.59
N SER A 366 16.79 18.39 23.69
CA SER A 366 15.57 17.67 24.03
C SER A 366 15.35 17.68 25.55
N GLU A 367 14.09 17.76 25.97
CA GLU A 367 13.72 17.57 27.38
C GLU A 367 13.71 16.09 27.78
N PHE A 368 13.73 15.17 26.80
CA PHE A 368 13.84 13.72 26.98
C PHE A 368 15.31 13.31 26.99
N ASN A 369 16.05 13.80 27.99
CA ASN A 369 17.50 13.62 28.11
C ASN A 369 17.88 12.88 29.41
N CYS A 370 18.85 11.97 29.33
CA CYS A 370 19.46 11.32 30.48
C CYS A 370 20.95 11.63 30.69
N SER A 371 21.21 12.81 31.25
CA SER A 371 22.58 13.29 31.56
C SER A 371 23.41 12.43 32.53
N SER A 372 22.79 11.55 33.34
CA SER A 372 23.51 10.63 34.23
C SER A 372 22.63 9.45 34.65
N ARG A 373 23.26 8.31 34.97
CA ARG A 373 22.55 7.14 35.51
C ARG A 373 21.91 7.46 36.85
N SER A 374 20.66 7.04 36.99
CA SER A 374 19.94 6.98 38.27
C SER A 374 19.81 5.54 38.76
N ASP A 375 19.88 5.36 40.08
CA ASP A 375 19.54 4.10 40.76
C ASP A 375 18.10 4.12 41.33
N ASP A 376 17.37 5.24 41.14
CA ASP A 376 15.98 5.40 41.56
C ASP A 376 15.03 4.89 40.46
N PRO A 377 14.25 3.82 40.68
CA PRO A 377 13.31 3.29 39.68
C PRO A 377 12.22 4.28 39.22
N SER A 378 12.03 5.40 39.94
CA SER A 378 11.09 6.46 39.56
C SER A 378 11.70 7.52 38.63
N ASP A 379 13.02 7.49 38.44
CA ASP A 379 13.75 8.39 37.57
C ASP A 379 13.71 7.87 36.11
N PRO A 380 13.41 8.71 35.11
CA PRO A 380 13.44 8.30 33.70
C PRO A 380 14.79 7.72 33.24
N CYS A 381 15.87 8.08 33.93
CA CYS A 381 17.24 7.66 33.65
C CYS A 381 17.70 6.50 34.53
N TYR A 382 16.73 5.76 35.09
CA TYR A 382 16.96 4.55 35.85
C TYR A 382 17.60 3.47 34.98
N ILE A 383 18.78 3.01 35.38
CA ILE A 383 19.41 1.82 34.81
C ILE A 383 19.67 0.83 35.94
N PRO A 384 19.03 -0.36 35.94
CA PRO A 384 19.31 -1.41 36.91
C PRO A 384 20.81 -1.75 36.97
N SER A 385 21.33 -1.97 38.17
CA SER A 385 22.74 -2.34 38.32
C SER A 385 23.06 -3.68 37.66
N CYS A 386 23.86 -3.65 36.59
CA CYS A 386 24.46 -4.85 36.01
C CYS A 386 25.43 -5.54 36.98
N TYR A 387 25.26 -6.84 37.21
CA TYR A 387 26.09 -7.63 38.11
C TYR A 387 27.33 -8.19 37.39
N GLY A 388 28.50 -7.62 37.67
CA GLY A 388 29.79 -8.09 37.15
C GLY A 388 30.75 -6.93 36.96
N GLY A 389 31.56 -6.63 37.96
CA GLY A 389 32.57 -5.56 37.87
C GLY A 389 33.62 -5.89 36.81
N GLY A 390 33.60 -5.19 35.68
CA GLY A 390 34.60 -5.29 34.63
C GLY A 390 34.31 -4.33 33.48
N GLU A 391 35.01 -3.20 33.51
CA GLU A 391 35.29 -2.28 32.39
C GLU A 391 34.12 -1.56 31.69
N GLY A 392 33.85 -0.32 32.12
CA GLY A 392 33.27 0.74 31.27
C GLY A 392 31.82 1.13 31.56
N GLY A 393 31.63 2.37 32.05
CA GLY A 393 30.73 3.30 31.37
C GLY A 393 29.27 3.53 31.78
N TYR A 394 28.71 3.00 32.87
CA TYR A 394 27.27 3.11 33.28
C TYR A 394 26.52 4.47 33.10
N VAL A 395 26.33 4.96 31.88
CA VAL A 395 25.66 6.22 31.56
C VAL A 395 24.70 5.93 30.41
N PRO A 396 23.40 6.25 30.57
CA PRO A 396 22.47 6.24 29.43
C PRO A 396 23.00 7.16 28.32
N GLY A 397 22.80 6.77 27.07
CA GLY A 397 23.19 7.58 25.92
C GLY A 397 22.58 7.10 24.61
N ILE A 398 21.65 6.15 24.66
CA ILE A 398 20.96 5.68 23.46
C ILE A 398 20.04 6.78 22.92
N GLU A 399 19.42 7.55 23.80
CA GLU A 399 18.59 8.71 23.49
C GLU A 399 19.39 9.86 22.89
N ASP A 400 20.66 10.01 23.29
CA ASP A 400 21.59 10.96 22.69
C ASP A 400 21.93 10.59 21.25
N VAL A 401 22.32 9.33 21.04
CA VAL A 401 22.64 8.82 19.70
C VAL A 401 21.40 8.83 18.82
N ALA A 402 20.23 8.47 19.35
CA ALA A 402 18.96 8.51 18.63
C ALA A 402 18.63 9.93 18.15
N LEU A 403 18.78 10.95 19.01
CA LEU A 403 18.58 12.34 18.60
C LEU A 403 19.57 12.75 17.51
N TYR A 404 20.84 12.39 17.66
CA TYR A 404 21.89 12.74 16.70
C TYR A 404 21.59 12.17 15.31
N VAL A 405 21.29 10.87 15.22
CA VAL A 405 21.07 10.20 13.92
C VAL A 405 19.75 10.62 13.26
N HIS A 406 18.78 11.10 14.04
CA HIS A 406 17.51 11.61 13.53
C HIS A 406 17.62 13.04 12.98
N THR A 407 18.43 13.88 13.63
CA THR A 407 18.52 15.33 13.32
C THR A 407 19.74 15.72 12.49
N THR A 408 20.72 14.84 12.37
CA THR A 408 21.97 15.10 11.63
C THR A 408 21.98 14.37 10.30
N ASP A 409 22.40 15.07 9.25
CA ASP A 409 22.67 14.46 7.95
C ASP A 409 23.91 13.56 8.03
N LEU A 410 23.73 12.26 7.84
CA LEU A 410 24.79 11.26 7.87
C LEU A 410 25.58 11.16 6.56
N ARG A 411 25.11 11.77 5.46
CA ARG A 411 25.70 11.60 4.12
C ARG A 411 25.75 12.92 3.36
N ASP A 412 26.89 13.63 3.49
CA ASP A 412 27.13 14.88 2.78
C ASP A 412 27.36 14.72 1.25
N ASP A 413 27.54 13.48 0.78
CA ASP A 413 27.72 13.12 -0.63
C ASP A 413 26.40 12.90 -1.38
N LEU A 414 25.25 12.93 -0.70
CA LEU A 414 23.92 12.77 -1.30
C LEU A 414 23.13 14.10 -1.28
N GLU A 415 22.17 14.27 -2.21
CA GLU A 415 21.49 15.58 -2.42
C GLU A 415 20.50 15.94 -1.31
N SER A 416 19.99 14.96 -0.58
CA SER A 416 19.01 15.13 0.51
C SER A 416 19.62 14.73 1.85
N VAL A 417 19.07 15.25 2.94
CA VAL A 417 19.42 14.84 4.31
C VAL A 417 19.17 13.34 4.48
N GLN A 418 20.18 12.62 4.95
CA GLN A 418 20.07 11.21 5.30
C GLN A 418 20.09 11.04 6.81
N SER A 419 18.91 10.86 7.41
CA SER A 419 18.74 10.56 8.83
C SER A 419 18.22 9.13 9.05
N LEU A 420 18.20 8.70 10.31
CA LEU A 420 17.67 7.40 10.74
C LEU A 420 16.52 7.59 11.74
N ASP A 421 15.37 7.00 11.41
CA ASP A 421 14.25 6.83 12.34
C ASP A 421 14.47 5.56 13.19
N ILE A 422 14.36 5.69 14.50
CA ILE A 422 14.64 4.63 15.47
C ILE A 422 13.34 4.10 16.06
N TYR A 423 13.15 2.79 16.00
CA TYR A 423 12.04 2.07 16.62
C TYR A 423 12.60 1.20 17.74
N THR A 424 12.04 1.32 18.92
CA THR A 424 12.48 0.54 20.09
C THR A 424 11.36 -0.40 20.53
N VAL A 425 11.71 -1.67 20.71
CA VAL A 425 10.79 -2.73 21.14
C VAL A 425 11.35 -3.34 22.42
N PHE A 426 10.71 -3.03 23.55
CA PHE A 426 11.05 -3.60 24.84
C PHE A 426 10.39 -4.98 24.99
N ALA A 427 11.15 -6.03 24.72
CA ALA A 427 10.69 -7.41 24.74
C ALA A 427 10.78 -8.02 26.15
N PHE A 428 9.80 -8.83 26.52
CA PHE A 428 9.69 -9.48 27.83
C PHE A 428 9.69 -8.50 29.03
N GLY A 429 9.22 -7.28 28.81
CA GLY A 429 9.19 -6.20 29.79
C GLY A 429 8.14 -5.13 29.46
N ALA A 430 7.98 -4.16 30.35
CA ALA A 430 7.13 -2.99 30.17
C ALA A 430 7.65 -1.82 31.02
N GLY A 431 7.34 -0.59 30.61
CA GLY A 431 7.66 0.66 31.28
C GLY A 431 9.11 1.16 31.11
N SER A 432 9.82 0.81 30.03
CA SER A 432 11.18 1.33 29.81
C SER A 432 11.16 2.81 29.43
N ARG A 433 11.52 3.68 30.37
CA ARG A 433 11.59 5.13 30.14
C ARG A 433 12.74 5.53 29.23
N LEU A 434 13.85 4.80 29.30
CA LEU A 434 15.02 5.10 28.48
C LEU A 434 14.77 4.76 27.00
N LEU A 435 14.13 3.63 26.72
CA LEU A 435 13.73 3.26 25.35
C LEU A 435 12.59 4.15 24.82
N GLU A 436 11.68 4.61 25.69
CA GLU A 436 10.69 5.66 25.37
C GLU A 436 11.41 6.94 24.94
N TYR A 437 12.40 7.43 25.70
CA TYR A 437 13.16 8.63 25.35
C TYR A 437 13.94 8.47 24.04
N ALA A 438 14.54 7.30 23.82
CA ALA A 438 15.21 6.99 22.56
C ALA A 438 14.25 6.97 21.37
N ALA A 439 13.03 6.46 21.54
CA ALA A 439 12.00 6.51 20.51
C ALA A 439 11.58 7.95 20.21
N ILE A 440 11.28 8.76 21.23
CA ILE A 440 10.90 10.17 21.04
C ILE A 440 12.00 10.92 20.30
N ASN A 441 13.23 10.88 20.81
CA ASN A 441 14.36 11.57 20.21
C ASN A 441 14.71 11.05 18.81
N GLY A 442 14.49 9.76 18.57
CA GLY A 442 14.85 9.07 17.34
C GLY A 442 13.76 8.98 16.28
N GLY A 443 12.58 9.59 16.46
CA GLY A 443 11.50 9.45 15.48
C GLY A 443 10.40 10.50 15.51
N PHE A 444 10.59 11.60 16.25
CA PHE A 444 9.65 12.71 16.28
C PHE A 444 9.50 13.38 14.91
N LYS A 445 8.31 13.92 14.65
CA LYS A 445 8.00 14.75 13.48
C LYS A 445 7.98 16.20 13.95
N ASP A 446 8.92 17.01 13.49
CA ASP A 446 9.03 18.43 13.84
C ASP A 446 7.86 19.24 13.23
N LEU A 447 6.79 19.45 13.99
CA LEU A 447 5.56 20.12 13.55
C LEU A 447 5.62 21.63 13.79
N ASP A 448 6.40 22.08 14.77
CA ASP A 448 6.59 23.50 15.07
C ASP A 448 7.85 24.13 14.43
N GLY A 449 8.75 23.30 13.89
CA GLY A 449 9.93 23.72 13.13
C GLY A 449 11.11 24.14 14.02
N ASP A 450 11.13 23.76 15.30
CA ASP A 450 12.18 24.12 16.24
C ASP A 450 13.35 23.10 16.27
N GLY A 451 13.20 21.98 15.58
CA GLY A 451 14.17 20.90 15.47
C GLY A 451 14.28 20.02 16.72
N LYS A 452 13.26 20.01 17.59
CA LYS A 452 13.25 19.30 18.86
C LYS A 452 11.93 18.53 19.04
N PRO A 453 11.92 17.45 19.83
CA PRO A 453 10.67 16.83 20.22
C PRO A 453 9.92 17.73 21.21
N PHE A 454 8.66 18.02 20.91
CA PHE A 454 7.80 18.80 21.77
C PHE A 454 7.62 18.17 23.16
N PHE A 455 7.76 18.99 24.21
CA PHE A 455 7.53 18.60 25.59
C PHE A 455 6.54 19.55 26.27
N ASP A 456 5.42 19.00 26.72
CA ASP A 456 4.49 19.71 27.61
C ASP A 456 3.85 18.74 28.60
N SER A 457 3.56 19.25 29.81
CA SER A 457 2.91 18.47 30.86
C SER A 457 1.50 17.97 30.49
N SER A 458 0.85 18.58 29.50
CA SER A 458 -0.47 18.18 28.99
C SER A 458 -0.43 16.97 28.07
N CYS A 459 0.74 16.57 27.53
CA CYS A 459 0.82 15.49 26.54
C CYS A 459 0.33 14.14 27.07
N LYS A 460 0.30 13.93 28.40
CA LYS A 460 -0.24 12.71 29.04
C LYS A 460 -1.59 12.93 29.69
N THR A 461 -2.38 13.87 29.17
CA THR A 461 -3.72 14.22 29.69
C THR A 461 -4.80 14.01 28.65
N SER A 462 -6.07 14.05 29.06
CA SER A 462 -7.21 13.87 28.15
C SER A 462 -7.41 15.02 27.16
N ASP A 463 -6.68 16.12 27.30
CA ASP A 463 -6.75 17.30 26.42
C ASP A 463 -5.31 17.80 26.15
N PRO A 464 -4.54 17.07 25.33
CA PRO A 464 -3.14 17.36 25.09
C PRO A 464 -2.97 18.58 24.18
N ASN A 465 -1.84 19.29 24.34
CA ASN A 465 -1.43 20.29 23.37
C ASN A 465 -1.34 19.68 21.95
N PRO A 466 -1.79 20.37 20.89
CA PRO A 466 -1.73 19.86 19.52
C PRO A 466 -0.34 19.41 19.05
N TYR A 467 0.74 19.99 19.59
CA TYR A 467 2.12 19.61 19.28
C TYR A 467 2.59 18.34 20.00
N CYS A 468 1.82 17.76 20.92
CA CYS A 468 2.15 16.42 21.47
C CYS A 468 2.15 15.34 20.37
N LYS A 469 1.45 15.59 19.25
CA LYS A 469 1.43 14.76 18.04
C LYS A 469 2.78 14.60 17.33
N GLU A 470 3.81 15.35 17.73
CA GLU A 470 5.15 15.18 17.19
C GLU A 470 5.71 13.78 17.48
N TRP A 471 5.35 13.18 18.61
CA TRP A 471 5.79 11.84 18.98
C TRP A 471 4.64 10.90 19.40
N ASP A 472 3.48 11.44 19.81
CA ASP A 472 2.29 10.69 20.25
C ASP A 472 1.07 11.17 19.45
N ALA A 473 0.89 10.61 18.25
CA ALA A 473 -0.17 11.04 17.34
C ALA A 473 -1.55 10.48 17.72
N ASP A 474 -1.60 9.32 18.37
CA ASP A 474 -2.84 8.66 18.78
C ASP A 474 -3.34 9.07 20.18
N GLY A 475 -2.50 9.77 20.95
CA GLY A 475 -2.82 10.33 22.26
C GLY A 475 -2.83 9.31 23.38
N ASP A 476 -2.15 8.17 23.22
CA ASP A 476 -2.10 7.11 24.23
C ASP A 476 -1.06 7.38 25.34
N GLY A 477 -0.24 8.42 25.19
CA GLY A 477 0.80 8.83 26.11
C GLY A 477 2.13 8.09 25.94
N LEU A 478 2.27 7.28 24.90
CA LEU A 478 3.48 6.60 24.45
C LEU A 478 3.89 7.09 23.04
N PRO A 479 5.16 6.98 22.67
CA PRO A 479 5.61 7.33 21.33
C PRO A 479 5.13 6.34 20.25
N ASP A 480 4.72 6.82 19.08
CA ASP A 480 4.23 6.00 17.95
C ASP A 480 5.24 4.92 17.49
N ASN A 481 6.54 5.17 17.71
CA ASN A 481 7.67 4.30 17.35
C ASN A 481 8.22 3.50 18.55
N TYR A 482 7.54 3.52 19.69
CA TYR A 482 7.87 2.74 20.88
C TYR A 482 6.88 1.60 21.08
N TYR A 483 7.40 0.41 21.35
CA TYR A 483 6.57 -0.77 21.59
C TYR A 483 7.06 -1.56 22.80
N GLU A 484 6.12 -2.15 23.52
CA GLU A 484 6.41 -3.05 24.65
C GLU A 484 5.68 -4.37 24.45
N ALA A 485 6.33 -5.47 24.82
CA ALA A 485 5.73 -6.78 24.71
C ALA A 485 6.14 -7.66 25.90
N ARG A 486 5.17 -8.11 26.69
CA ARG A 486 5.42 -8.98 27.84
C ARG A 486 5.46 -10.46 27.46
N SER A 487 4.90 -10.78 26.30
CA SER A 487 4.75 -12.14 25.79
C SER A 487 5.18 -12.24 24.33
N GLY A 488 5.42 -13.47 23.87
CA GLY A 488 5.76 -13.70 22.46
C GLY A 488 4.66 -13.33 21.47
N SER A 489 3.38 -13.42 21.88
CA SER A 489 2.26 -12.98 21.05
C SER A 489 2.20 -11.46 20.92
N GLU A 490 2.32 -10.74 22.05
CA GLU A 490 2.41 -9.27 22.03
C GLU A 490 3.63 -8.81 21.22
N LEU A 491 4.75 -9.54 21.29
CA LEU A 491 5.94 -9.22 20.51
C LEU A 491 5.71 -9.39 19.01
N GLU A 492 4.97 -10.42 18.60
CA GLU A 492 4.59 -10.60 17.19
C GLU A 492 3.69 -9.46 16.71
N GLU A 493 2.72 -9.03 17.52
CA GLU A 493 1.83 -7.91 17.21
C GLU A 493 2.58 -6.57 17.15
N ALA A 494 3.41 -6.27 18.14
CA ALA A 494 4.25 -5.07 18.21
C ALA A 494 5.17 -4.93 16.99
N LEU A 495 5.84 -6.02 16.59
CA LEU A 495 6.74 -5.99 15.44
C LEU A 495 5.98 -5.85 14.11
N ILE A 496 4.79 -6.43 13.97
CA ILE A 496 3.94 -6.20 12.80
C ILE A 496 3.49 -4.74 12.75
N ALA A 497 3.10 -4.15 13.89
CA ALA A 497 2.72 -2.74 13.98
C ALA A 497 3.88 -1.81 13.60
N ALA A 498 5.06 -2.01 14.18
CA ALA A 498 6.26 -1.22 13.87
C ALA A 498 6.63 -1.29 12.38
N ILE A 499 6.64 -2.50 11.80
CA ILE A 499 6.93 -2.69 10.36
C ILE A 499 5.86 -2.03 9.48
N THR A 500 4.60 -2.09 9.89
CA THR A 500 3.50 -1.44 9.18
C THR A 500 3.67 0.08 9.20
N ASP A 501 4.05 0.67 10.33
CA ASP A 501 4.31 2.11 10.41
C ASP A 501 5.50 2.52 9.52
N ILE A 502 6.60 1.76 9.56
CA ILE A 502 7.75 1.96 8.66
C ILE A 502 7.32 1.96 7.19
N LEU A 503 6.52 0.96 6.78
CA LEU A 503 6.02 0.86 5.41
C LEU A 503 5.08 2.03 5.05
N LYS A 504 4.24 2.49 5.98
CA LYS A 504 3.40 3.68 5.79
C LYS A 504 4.24 4.95 5.62
N ARG A 505 5.32 5.12 6.39
CA ARG A 505 6.20 6.30 6.31
C ARG A 505 6.94 6.42 4.98
N VAL A 506 7.14 5.32 4.24
CA VAL A 506 7.73 5.36 2.88
C VAL A 506 6.70 5.44 1.76
N SER A 507 5.46 5.06 2.04
CA SER A 507 4.36 5.03 1.10
C SER A 507 3.87 6.45 0.74
N SER A 508 4.66 7.21 -0.01
CA SER A 508 4.24 8.52 -0.51
C SER A 508 3.67 8.43 -1.92
N GLY A 509 2.57 9.14 -2.17
CA GLY A 509 2.09 9.39 -3.51
C GLY A 509 0.58 9.52 -3.65
N THR A 510 -0.15 10.19 -2.76
CA THR A 510 -1.51 10.63 -3.09
C THR A 510 -1.41 11.56 -4.31
N ALA A 511 -1.75 11.05 -5.48
CA ALA A 511 -1.77 11.86 -6.68
C ALA A 511 -3.17 12.44 -6.84
N VAL A 512 -3.26 13.77 -6.66
CA VAL A 512 -4.51 14.49 -6.87
C VAL A 512 -4.78 14.58 -8.37
N SER A 513 -5.89 13.99 -8.81
CA SER A 513 -6.41 14.21 -10.15
C SER A 513 -7.29 15.46 -10.19
N VAL A 514 -7.38 16.01 -11.40
CA VAL A 514 -7.86 17.35 -11.73
C VAL A 514 -9.28 17.62 -11.20
N LEU A 515 -9.51 18.86 -10.74
CA LEU A 515 -10.79 19.35 -10.21
C LEU A 515 -11.85 19.53 -11.33
N SER A 516 -13.10 19.13 -11.06
CA SER A 516 -14.25 19.40 -11.94
C SER A 516 -15.32 20.21 -11.21
N THR A 517 -15.70 21.37 -11.77
CA THR A 517 -16.72 22.26 -11.18
C THR A 517 -18.09 22.06 -11.85
N ALA A 518 -19.16 22.13 -11.05
CA ALA A 518 -20.49 22.41 -11.61
C ALA A 518 -20.51 23.88 -12.13
N ALA A 519 -21.11 24.09 -13.30
CA ALA A 519 -20.67 25.14 -14.22
C ALA A 519 -20.89 26.63 -13.85
N GLU A 520 -21.56 27.02 -12.74
CA GLU A 520 -21.66 28.44 -12.35
C GLU A 520 -21.89 28.63 -10.84
N GLY A 521 -21.15 29.54 -10.18
CA GLY A 521 -21.45 30.09 -8.85
C GLY A 521 -21.09 29.22 -7.63
N GLU A 522 -21.67 29.58 -6.49
CA GLU A 522 -21.74 28.77 -5.27
C GLU A 522 -22.31 27.39 -5.59
N GLY A 523 -21.62 26.32 -5.18
CA GLY A 523 -21.93 24.97 -5.64
C GLY A 523 -20.96 23.92 -5.11
N SER A 524 -20.67 22.91 -5.94
CA SER A 524 -19.80 21.80 -5.57
C SER A 524 -18.71 21.55 -6.62
N ILE A 525 -17.59 21.01 -6.14
CA ILE A 525 -16.47 20.53 -6.94
C ILE A 525 -16.31 19.03 -6.66
N PHE A 526 -16.09 18.26 -7.72
CA PHE A 526 -15.81 16.83 -7.61
C PHE A 526 -14.37 16.57 -7.99
N GLN A 527 -13.65 15.94 -7.07
CA GLN A 527 -12.22 15.71 -7.16
C GLN A 527 -11.95 14.22 -7.11
N ALA A 528 -11.26 13.72 -8.13
CA ALA A 528 -10.71 12.38 -8.13
C ALA A 528 -9.27 12.40 -7.63
N TYR A 529 -8.84 11.35 -6.92
CA TYR A 529 -7.45 11.14 -6.55
C TYR A 529 -7.19 9.65 -6.36
N PHE A 530 -5.92 9.27 -6.26
CA PHE A 530 -5.58 7.86 -6.03
C PHE A 530 -4.34 7.69 -5.17
N ASN A 531 -4.26 6.52 -4.54
CA ASN A 531 -3.09 6.07 -3.79
C ASN A 531 -2.47 4.87 -4.53
N PRO A 532 -1.23 5.00 -5.02
CA PRO A 532 -0.49 3.93 -5.67
C PRO A 532 -0.28 2.73 -4.74
N VAL A 533 -0.04 3.00 -3.45
CA VAL A 533 0.21 2.01 -2.41
C VAL A 533 -0.44 2.47 -1.09
N ILE A 534 -1.14 1.56 -0.43
CA ILE A 534 -1.62 1.67 0.95
C ILE A 534 -1.25 0.38 1.68
N PHE A 535 -0.87 0.50 2.95
CA PHE A 535 -0.59 -0.65 3.80
C PHE A 535 -1.74 -0.91 4.78
N ASP A 536 -2.24 -2.15 4.80
CA ASP A 536 -3.17 -2.65 5.81
C ASP A 536 -2.50 -3.80 6.59
N GLY A 537 -1.93 -3.46 7.74
CA GLY A 537 -0.93 -4.29 8.40
C GLY A 537 0.27 -4.52 7.48
N ALA A 538 0.75 -5.75 7.40
CA ALA A 538 1.83 -6.13 6.48
C ALA A 538 1.38 -6.33 5.01
N ARG A 539 0.09 -6.14 4.69
CA ARG A 539 -0.43 -6.31 3.32
C ARG A 539 -0.31 -5.00 2.55
N GLU A 540 0.12 -5.12 1.31
CA GLU A 540 0.24 -4.00 0.39
C GLU A 540 -0.99 -3.99 -0.51
N ILE A 541 -1.64 -2.84 -0.63
CA ILE A 541 -2.84 -2.65 -1.43
C ILE A 541 -2.56 -1.52 -2.40
N ASN A 542 -2.56 -1.85 -3.69
CA ASN A 542 -2.10 -0.92 -4.71
C ASN A 542 -3.24 -0.32 -5.51
N TRP A 543 -2.99 0.84 -6.11
CA TRP A 543 -3.84 1.52 -7.10
C TRP A 543 -5.32 1.64 -6.69
N LEU A 544 -5.54 2.31 -5.56
CA LEU A 544 -6.87 2.59 -5.03
C LEU A 544 -7.33 3.97 -5.48
N GLY A 545 -8.52 4.05 -6.07
CA GLY A 545 -9.12 5.31 -6.48
C GLY A 545 -10.14 5.84 -5.49
N TYR A 546 -10.25 7.17 -5.50
CA TYR A 546 -11.14 7.95 -4.67
C TYR A 546 -11.81 9.01 -5.53
N LEU A 547 -13.06 9.32 -5.22
CA LEU A 547 -13.81 10.41 -5.84
C LEU A 547 -14.63 11.07 -4.76
N GLN A 548 -14.34 12.34 -4.48
CA GLN A 548 -14.96 13.09 -3.40
C GLN A 548 -15.66 14.36 -3.88
N GLY A 549 -16.70 14.75 -3.15
CA GLY A 549 -17.36 16.05 -3.28
C GLY A 549 -16.87 17.05 -2.23
N LEU A 550 -16.48 18.25 -2.66
CA LEU A 550 -16.22 19.40 -1.79
C LEU A 550 -17.11 20.58 -2.19
N TRP A 551 -17.36 21.48 -1.24
CA TRP A 551 -18.15 22.68 -1.46
C TRP A 551 -17.32 23.80 -2.07
N VAL A 552 -17.97 24.68 -2.83
CA VAL A 552 -17.45 25.97 -3.27
C VAL A 552 -18.37 27.04 -2.74
N ASP A 553 -17.91 27.83 -1.77
CA ASP A 553 -18.71 28.91 -1.21
C ASP A 553 -18.87 30.08 -2.20
N LYS A 554 -19.79 31.01 -1.90
CA LYS A 554 -20.01 32.24 -2.69
C LYS A 554 -18.78 33.14 -2.89
N TYR A 555 -17.72 32.96 -2.12
CA TYR A 555 -16.46 33.71 -2.23
C TYR A 555 -15.38 32.95 -3.03
N GLY A 556 -15.67 31.70 -3.43
CA GLY A 556 -14.77 30.84 -4.19
C GLY A 556 -13.81 30.03 -3.33
N ASN A 557 -14.02 29.96 -2.01
CA ASN A 557 -13.25 29.05 -1.16
C ASN A 557 -13.78 27.63 -1.27
N LEU A 558 -12.86 26.67 -1.22
CA LEU A 558 -13.22 25.27 -1.07
C LEU A 558 -13.53 24.98 0.40
N ARG A 559 -14.59 24.21 0.65
CA ARG A 559 -14.99 23.81 2.01
C ARG A 559 -15.28 22.32 2.09
N GLU A 560 -14.91 21.73 3.22
CA GLU A 560 -15.38 20.39 3.58
C GLU A 560 -16.80 20.45 4.19
N ASP A 561 -17.41 19.31 4.45
CA ASP A 561 -18.66 19.16 5.20
C ASP A 561 -18.30 18.64 6.60
N THR A 562 -17.99 19.56 7.51
CA THR A 562 -17.42 19.24 8.82
C THR A 562 -18.42 18.41 9.64
N VAL A 563 -19.71 18.72 9.52
CA VAL A 563 -20.80 18.12 10.30
C VAL A 563 -21.49 16.96 9.58
N GLN A 564 -21.15 16.71 8.31
CA GLN A 564 -21.66 15.62 7.46
C GLN A 564 -23.18 15.64 7.31
N ASP A 565 -23.75 16.82 7.11
CA ASP A 565 -25.20 17.01 6.96
C ASP A 565 -25.63 17.34 5.52
N GLY A 566 -24.67 17.43 4.58
CA GLY A 566 -24.94 17.73 3.17
C GLY A 566 -25.41 19.16 2.94
N ARG A 567 -25.13 20.07 3.87
CA ARG A 567 -25.48 21.50 3.83
C ARG A 567 -24.23 22.33 4.03
N LEU A 568 -24.16 23.47 3.36
CA LEU A 568 -23.05 24.40 3.49
C LEU A 568 -23.38 25.51 4.49
N VAL A 569 -22.85 25.40 5.71
CA VAL A 569 -22.92 26.41 6.75
C VAL A 569 -21.53 27.01 6.98
N MET A 570 -21.32 28.25 6.55
CA MET A 570 -19.98 28.88 6.50
C MET A 570 -19.24 28.92 7.85
N THR A 571 -19.97 28.99 8.97
CA THR A 571 -19.39 29.02 10.32
C THR A 571 -19.07 27.65 10.90
N GLU A 572 -19.51 26.56 10.27
CA GLU A 572 -19.30 25.19 10.73
C GLU A 572 -18.40 24.40 9.77
N ASP A 573 -18.52 24.68 8.48
CA ASP A 573 -17.79 24.03 7.41
C ASP A 573 -16.48 24.73 7.11
N TYR A 574 -15.38 24.04 7.40
CA TYR A 574 -14.06 24.63 7.35
C TYR A 574 -13.58 24.87 5.92
N ILE A 575 -12.88 25.98 5.73
CA ILE A 575 -12.16 26.27 4.49
C ILE A 575 -10.98 25.31 4.37
N VAL A 576 -10.84 24.66 3.22
CA VAL A 576 -9.75 23.71 2.94
C VAL A 576 -8.76 24.30 1.94
N ARG A 577 -7.47 24.17 2.25
CA ARG A 577 -6.36 24.58 1.36
C ARG A 577 -5.39 23.42 1.16
N PHE A 578 -5.12 23.08 -0.09
CA PHE A 578 -4.19 22.02 -0.44
C PHE A 578 -2.75 22.49 -0.32
N LYS A 579 -1.90 21.60 0.20
CA LYS A 579 -0.47 21.80 0.34
C LYS A 579 0.23 20.48 0.03
N VAL A 580 1.29 20.55 -0.77
CA VAL A 580 2.18 19.39 -0.95
C VAL A 580 3.26 19.49 0.11
N ASP A 581 3.41 18.43 0.91
CA ASP A 581 4.52 18.31 1.84
C ASP A 581 5.82 18.15 1.02
N PRO A 582 6.77 19.10 1.10
CA PRO A 582 7.97 19.03 0.29
C PRO A 582 8.93 17.90 0.73
N ALA A 583 8.80 17.40 1.97
CA ALA A 583 9.65 16.33 2.50
C ALA A 583 9.11 14.94 2.16
N THR A 584 7.78 14.76 2.15
CA THR A 584 7.16 13.46 1.84
C THR A 584 6.58 13.37 0.43
N GLY A 585 6.29 14.50 -0.22
CA GLY A 585 5.57 14.54 -1.50
C GLY A 585 4.06 14.33 -1.36
N ASP A 586 3.54 14.16 -0.13
CA ASP A 586 2.12 13.91 0.10
C ASP A 586 1.30 15.17 -0.06
N THR A 587 0.07 15.02 -0.58
CA THR A 587 -0.89 16.12 -0.57
C THR A 587 -1.64 16.13 0.76
N LYS A 588 -1.43 17.19 1.52
CA LYS A 588 -2.12 17.50 2.76
C LYS A 588 -3.14 18.61 2.55
N VAL A 589 -4.06 18.72 3.51
CA VAL A 589 -5.11 19.72 3.55
C VAL A 589 -5.03 20.48 4.86
N GLU A 590 -4.82 21.79 4.77
CA GLU A 590 -4.91 22.70 5.90
C GLU A 590 -6.36 23.18 6.04
N ARG A 591 -6.91 23.08 7.26
CA ARG A 591 -8.27 23.50 7.56
C ARG A 591 -8.28 24.83 8.30
N TYR A 592 -9.22 25.70 7.94
CA TYR A 592 -9.37 27.03 8.54
C TYR A 592 -10.82 27.28 8.96
N ALA A 593 -10.97 27.89 10.14
CA ALA A 593 -12.26 28.36 10.62
C ALA A 593 -12.59 29.75 10.06
N ASP A 594 -13.87 29.98 9.79
CA ASP A 594 -14.48 31.25 9.40
C ASP A 594 -15.62 31.51 10.40
N SER A 595 -15.31 32.11 11.54
CA SER A 595 -16.18 32.14 12.72
C SER A 595 -17.32 33.14 12.58
N ASP A 596 -17.21 34.10 11.67
CA ASP A 596 -18.21 35.13 11.41
C ASP A 596 -18.92 34.98 10.05
N GLY A 597 -18.51 34.00 9.24
CA GLY A 597 -19.14 33.65 7.96
C GLY A 597 -18.87 34.68 6.87
N ASP A 598 -17.80 35.48 7.01
CA ASP A 598 -17.46 36.54 6.07
C ASP A 598 -16.68 36.03 4.84
N GLY A 599 -16.26 34.77 4.84
CA GLY A 599 -15.51 34.13 3.76
C GLY A 599 -13.99 34.21 3.91
N GLU A 600 -13.49 34.88 4.93
CA GLU A 600 -12.07 34.97 5.24
C GLU A 600 -11.69 33.94 6.31
N ALA A 601 -10.45 33.46 6.24
CA ALA A 601 -9.93 32.51 7.23
C ALA A 601 -9.49 33.27 8.50
N ASP A 602 -10.11 32.99 9.64
CA ASP A 602 -9.75 33.58 10.93
C ASP A 602 -8.48 32.97 11.51
N TYR A 603 -8.46 31.64 11.63
CA TYR A 603 -7.34 30.87 12.16
C TYR A 603 -7.30 29.46 11.59
N ARG A 604 -6.09 28.87 11.56
CA ARG A 604 -5.85 27.49 11.15
C ARG A 604 -6.29 26.55 12.28
N VAL A 605 -7.10 25.55 11.93
CA VAL A 605 -7.60 24.52 12.86
C VAL A 605 -6.55 23.42 13.01
N ASP A 606 -6.18 22.77 11.90
CA ASP A 606 -5.20 21.68 11.84
C ASP A 606 -4.78 21.40 10.38
N GLU A 607 -3.98 20.35 10.21
CA GLU A 607 -3.56 19.77 8.93
C GLU A 607 -3.92 18.29 8.91
N LYS A 608 -4.43 17.81 7.77
CA LYS A 608 -4.89 16.44 7.56
C LYS A 608 -4.37 15.87 6.26
N LEU A 609 -4.33 14.55 6.14
CA LEU A 609 -4.15 13.91 4.84
C LEU A 609 -5.39 14.14 3.95
N LEU A 610 -5.19 14.10 2.63
CA LEU A 610 -6.30 14.24 1.68
C LEU A 610 -7.44 13.23 1.93
N THR A 611 -7.09 12.00 2.34
CA THR A 611 -8.04 10.93 2.65
C THR A 611 -8.87 11.17 3.93
N GLU A 612 -8.49 12.15 4.75
CA GLU A 612 -9.12 12.46 6.04
C GLU A 612 -9.99 13.72 5.99
N VAL A 613 -10.08 14.36 4.82
CA VAL A 613 -10.98 15.48 4.56
C VAL A 613 -12.42 15.00 4.68
N SER A 614 -13.24 15.77 5.38
CA SER A 614 -14.66 15.42 5.59
C SER A 614 -15.47 15.84 4.38
N SER A 615 -15.30 15.17 3.25
CA SER A 615 -16.12 15.40 2.05
C SER A 615 -17.58 15.04 2.32
N PHE A 616 -18.52 15.78 1.68
CA PHE A 616 -19.95 15.52 1.84
C PHE A 616 -20.36 14.14 1.25
N TRP A 617 -19.56 13.59 0.33
CA TRP A 617 -19.51 12.16 0.03
C TRP A 617 -18.16 11.75 -0.57
N GLU A 618 -17.83 10.46 -0.44
CA GLU A 618 -16.66 9.83 -1.07
C GLU A 618 -17.06 8.47 -1.66
N ALA A 619 -17.05 8.39 -3.00
CA ALA A 619 -17.66 7.29 -3.74
C ALA A 619 -16.93 5.96 -3.56
N GLY A 620 -15.60 5.96 -3.42
CA GLY A 620 -14.83 4.73 -3.20
C GLY A 620 -15.21 4.05 -1.88
N ARG A 621 -15.37 4.83 -0.81
CA ARG A 621 -15.78 4.37 0.53
C ARG A 621 -17.21 3.87 0.51
N ILE A 622 -18.12 4.55 -0.19
CA ILE A 622 -19.51 4.13 -0.35
C ILE A 622 -19.57 2.82 -1.14
N LEU A 623 -18.87 2.76 -2.28
CA LEU A 623 -18.82 1.59 -3.14
C LEU A 623 -18.17 0.39 -2.43
N ALA A 624 -17.20 0.61 -1.54
CA ALA A 624 -16.63 -0.43 -0.70
C ALA A 624 -17.67 -1.05 0.26
N GLN A 625 -18.70 -0.30 0.69
CA GLN A 625 -19.79 -0.81 1.53
C GLN A 625 -20.92 -1.47 0.72
N THR A 626 -21.06 -1.13 -0.55
CA THR A 626 -22.06 -1.72 -1.44
C THR A 626 -21.79 -3.21 -1.63
N ASP A 627 -22.83 -4.03 -1.45
CA ASP A 627 -22.76 -5.47 -1.73
C ASP A 627 -22.49 -5.69 -3.24
N PRO A 628 -21.53 -6.57 -3.62
CA PRO A 628 -21.24 -6.85 -5.04
C PRO A 628 -22.46 -7.28 -5.85
N SER A 629 -23.46 -7.92 -5.25
CA SER A 629 -24.69 -8.34 -5.93
C SER A 629 -25.63 -7.17 -6.28
N ASN A 630 -25.53 -6.06 -5.56
CA ASN A 630 -26.35 -4.87 -5.78
C ASN A 630 -25.78 -3.92 -6.86
N ARG A 631 -24.58 -4.20 -7.39
CA ARG A 631 -23.95 -3.37 -8.43
C ARG A 631 -24.56 -3.64 -9.80
N THR A 632 -24.90 -2.57 -10.52
CA THR A 632 -25.38 -2.59 -11.90
C THR A 632 -24.21 -2.31 -12.84
N ILE A 633 -23.69 -3.34 -13.51
CA ILE A 633 -22.55 -3.20 -14.43
C ILE A 633 -23.00 -3.60 -15.83
N TYR A 634 -23.11 -2.61 -16.71
CA TYR A 634 -23.41 -2.82 -18.11
C TYR A 634 -22.18 -3.25 -18.89
N THR A 635 -22.38 -4.13 -19.86
CA THR A 635 -21.40 -4.42 -20.90
C THR A 635 -22.11 -4.63 -22.23
N PHE A 636 -21.38 -4.43 -23.32
CA PHE A 636 -21.83 -4.77 -24.67
C PHE A 636 -21.31 -6.15 -25.05
N ARG A 637 -22.23 -7.06 -25.36
CA ARG A 637 -21.93 -8.41 -25.89
C ARG A 637 -22.32 -8.45 -27.37
N ASP A 638 -21.34 -8.27 -28.25
CA ASP A 638 -21.53 -8.34 -29.70
C ASP A 638 -21.54 -9.80 -30.18
N GLU A 639 -22.64 -10.53 -29.98
CA GLU A 639 -22.70 -11.95 -30.37
C GLU A 639 -22.60 -12.12 -31.89
N ASN A 640 -23.27 -11.28 -32.67
CA ASN A 640 -23.32 -11.38 -34.13
C ASN A 640 -22.13 -10.71 -34.85
N ASN A 641 -21.19 -10.13 -34.10
CA ASN A 641 -19.95 -9.52 -34.58
C ASN A 641 -20.18 -8.40 -35.61
N ASN A 642 -21.23 -7.59 -35.41
CA ASN A 642 -21.58 -6.50 -36.32
C ASN A 642 -21.02 -5.13 -35.89
N GLY A 643 -20.45 -5.04 -34.69
CA GLY A 643 -19.85 -3.83 -34.12
C GLY A 643 -20.84 -2.73 -33.73
N THR A 644 -22.13 -3.00 -33.69
CA THR A 644 -23.20 -2.04 -33.40
C THR A 644 -24.14 -2.57 -32.32
N PRO A 645 -24.34 -1.84 -31.21
CA PRO A 645 -25.23 -2.28 -30.15
C PRO A 645 -26.68 -2.45 -30.65
N GLN A 646 -27.22 -3.66 -30.54
CA GLN A 646 -28.63 -3.95 -30.82
C GLN A 646 -29.42 -4.22 -29.55
N THR A 647 -30.75 -4.23 -29.67
CA THR A 647 -31.65 -4.55 -28.55
C THR A 647 -31.29 -5.89 -27.93
N GLY A 648 -30.88 -5.89 -26.66
CA GLY A 648 -30.48 -7.07 -25.90
C GLY A 648 -28.98 -7.32 -25.82
N GLU A 649 -28.15 -6.67 -26.65
CA GLU A 649 -26.69 -6.84 -26.62
C GLU A 649 -26.01 -5.93 -25.58
N PHE A 650 -26.64 -4.81 -25.23
CA PHE A 650 -26.22 -3.94 -24.13
C PHE A 650 -27.14 -4.17 -22.93
N SER A 651 -26.61 -4.74 -21.85
CA SER A 651 -27.38 -5.04 -20.63
C SER A 651 -26.48 -5.19 -19.40
N SER A 652 -27.04 -4.88 -18.23
CA SER A 652 -26.43 -5.17 -16.93
C SER A 652 -26.50 -6.65 -16.54
N ASP A 653 -27.37 -7.42 -17.18
CA ASP A 653 -27.53 -8.86 -16.89
C ASP A 653 -26.31 -9.66 -17.37
N TRP A 654 -25.57 -9.15 -18.36
CA TRP A 654 -24.43 -9.85 -18.96
C TRP A 654 -23.27 -9.99 -17.98
N PHE A 655 -22.91 -8.94 -17.24
CA PHE A 655 -21.74 -8.96 -16.35
C PHE A 655 -22.10 -9.49 -14.95
N THR A 656 -22.63 -10.70 -14.91
CA THR A 656 -23.05 -11.42 -13.69
C THR A 656 -22.41 -12.80 -13.63
N THR A 657 -22.25 -13.36 -12.42
CA THR A 657 -21.69 -14.70 -12.25
C THR A 657 -22.54 -15.78 -12.91
N ASP A 658 -23.86 -15.56 -13.02
CA ASP A 658 -24.81 -16.45 -13.69
C ASP A 658 -24.62 -16.50 -15.22
N ASN A 659 -23.98 -15.48 -15.82
CA ASN A 659 -23.69 -15.42 -17.26
C ASN A 659 -22.17 -15.49 -17.56
N ALA A 660 -21.36 -15.95 -16.61
CA ALA A 660 -19.90 -16.00 -16.76
C ALA A 660 -19.44 -16.97 -17.87
N ASP A 661 -20.20 -18.05 -18.11
CA ASP A 661 -19.99 -18.99 -19.22
C ASP A 661 -20.06 -18.28 -20.58
N ARG A 662 -21.02 -17.36 -20.73
CA ARG A 662 -21.22 -16.55 -21.94
C ARG A 662 -20.19 -15.42 -22.09
N LEU A 663 -19.50 -15.06 -21.01
CA LEU A 663 -18.43 -14.08 -21.02
C LEU A 663 -17.03 -14.69 -21.16
N ARG A 664 -16.87 -16.01 -20.99
CA ARG A 664 -15.59 -16.72 -21.04
C ARG A 664 -14.75 -16.34 -22.27
N ALA A 665 -15.37 -16.39 -23.46
CA ALA A 665 -14.72 -16.05 -24.72
C ALA A 665 -14.27 -14.59 -24.76
N TYR A 666 -15.10 -13.66 -24.29
CA TYR A 666 -14.78 -12.23 -24.27
C TYR A 666 -13.69 -11.87 -23.24
N LEU A 667 -13.62 -12.58 -22.12
CA LEU A 667 -12.54 -12.44 -21.13
C LEU A 667 -11.23 -13.11 -21.59
N GLY A 668 -11.28 -13.96 -22.62
CA GLY A 668 -10.13 -14.68 -23.16
C GLY A 668 -9.51 -15.63 -22.13
N VAL A 669 -10.34 -16.40 -21.43
CA VAL A 669 -9.92 -17.32 -20.36
C VAL A 669 -10.30 -18.78 -20.65
N PRO A 670 -9.55 -19.76 -20.12
CA PRO A 670 -9.66 -21.15 -20.58
C PRO A 670 -10.94 -21.88 -20.17
N ASP A 671 -11.60 -21.47 -19.08
CA ASP A 671 -12.75 -22.18 -18.52
C ASP A 671 -13.74 -21.26 -17.80
N ASP A 672 -14.98 -21.72 -17.67
CA ASP A 672 -16.10 -20.98 -17.07
C ASP A 672 -15.87 -20.66 -15.60
N ALA A 673 -15.12 -21.50 -14.87
CA ALA A 673 -14.83 -21.28 -13.44
C ALA A 673 -13.88 -20.09 -13.25
N THR A 674 -12.89 -19.96 -14.12
CA THR A 674 -12.00 -18.81 -14.19
C THR A 674 -12.77 -17.55 -14.59
N ALA A 675 -13.65 -17.65 -15.58
CA ALA A 675 -14.53 -16.54 -15.97
C ALA A 675 -15.41 -16.08 -14.80
N GLN A 676 -16.03 -17.02 -14.08
CA GLN A 676 -16.86 -16.72 -12.91
C GLN A 676 -16.05 -16.04 -11.80
N SER A 677 -14.83 -16.52 -11.54
CA SER A 677 -13.94 -15.93 -10.53
C SER A 677 -13.52 -14.51 -10.89
N ILE A 678 -13.22 -14.24 -12.17
CA ILE A 678 -12.93 -12.88 -12.66
C ILE A 678 -14.16 -11.98 -12.53
N VAL A 679 -15.35 -12.45 -12.91
CA VAL A 679 -16.58 -11.67 -12.77
C VAL A 679 -16.85 -11.34 -11.30
N SER A 680 -16.77 -12.33 -10.39
CA SER A 680 -16.87 -12.11 -8.94
C SER A 680 -15.86 -11.05 -8.46
N PHE A 681 -14.60 -11.17 -8.88
CA PHE A 681 -13.56 -10.23 -8.52
C PHE A 681 -13.89 -8.80 -9.01
N ILE A 682 -14.19 -8.61 -10.30
CA ILE A 682 -14.48 -7.29 -10.87
C ILE A 682 -15.73 -6.67 -10.26
N ARG A 683 -16.75 -7.48 -9.95
CA ARG A 683 -17.95 -7.03 -9.21
C ARG A 683 -17.61 -6.56 -7.78
N GLY A 684 -16.53 -7.05 -7.19
CA GLY A 684 -15.99 -6.57 -5.93
C GLY A 684 -16.00 -7.59 -4.79
N GLU A 685 -16.04 -8.89 -5.11
CA GLU A 685 -15.80 -9.96 -4.16
C GLU A 685 -14.29 -10.20 -3.96
N HIS A 686 -13.92 -10.70 -2.79
CA HIS A 686 -12.57 -11.21 -2.56
C HIS A 686 -12.48 -12.65 -3.07
N VAL A 687 -11.43 -12.95 -3.82
CA VAL A 687 -11.15 -14.28 -4.36
C VAL A 687 -9.74 -14.69 -3.92
N ASP A 688 -9.63 -15.85 -3.26
CA ASP A 688 -8.35 -16.36 -2.79
C ASP A 688 -7.39 -16.61 -3.96
N GLY A 689 -6.13 -16.18 -3.80
CA GLY A 689 -5.10 -16.32 -4.83
C GLY A 689 -5.12 -15.24 -5.91
N TYR A 690 -6.08 -14.31 -5.88
CA TYR A 690 -6.07 -13.10 -6.69
C TYR A 690 -5.48 -11.91 -5.90
N ARG A 691 -5.22 -10.82 -6.61
CA ARG A 691 -4.78 -9.53 -6.05
C ARG A 691 -5.63 -9.11 -4.84
N ASP A 692 -4.98 -8.74 -3.74
CA ASP A 692 -5.70 -8.25 -2.56
C ASP A 692 -6.10 -6.78 -2.73
N ARG A 693 -7.36 -6.47 -2.41
CA ARG A 693 -7.95 -5.12 -2.44
C ARG A 693 -8.71 -4.79 -1.16
N ARG A 694 -8.48 -5.56 -0.08
CA ARG A 694 -9.23 -5.41 1.18
C ARG A 694 -8.53 -4.46 2.13
N ILE A 695 -9.23 -3.39 2.54
CA ILE A 695 -8.85 -2.51 3.64
C ILE A 695 -9.72 -2.89 4.84
N GLY A 696 -9.09 -3.40 5.90
CA GLY A 696 -9.79 -4.08 6.98
C GLY A 696 -10.64 -5.23 6.44
N ASP A 697 -11.92 -5.26 6.79
CA ASP A 697 -12.87 -6.30 6.39
C ASP A 697 -13.59 -6.03 5.05
N ARG A 698 -13.28 -4.92 4.35
CA ARG A 698 -14.01 -4.49 3.15
C ARG A 698 -13.15 -4.48 1.91
N VAL A 699 -13.70 -4.94 0.79
CA VAL A 699 -13.06 -4.87 -0.53
C VAL A 699 -13.25 -3.47 -1.10
N TRP A 700 -12.14 -2.79 -1.37
CA TRP A 700 -12.13 -1.54 -2.13
C TRP A 700 -12.32 -1.85 -3.61
N LYS A 701 -13.40 -1.32 -4.19
CA LYS A 701 -13.84 -1.71 -5.54
C LYS A 701 -13.41 -0.72 -6.62
N LEU A 702 -13.31 0.56 -6.27
CA LEU A 702 -12.97 1.65 -7.19
C LEU A 702 -11.46 1.64 -7.49
N GLY A 703 -11.11 1.42 -8.75
CA GLY A 703 -9.75 1.55 -9.26
C GLY A 703 -9.31 3.01 -9.32
N ASP A 704 -8.01 3.23 -9.46
CA ASP A 704 -7.43 4.57 -9.56
C ASP A 704 -8.00 5.36 -10.76
N ILE A 705 -8.25 6.65 -10.52
CA ILE A 705 -8.72 7.62 -11.53
C ILE A 705 -7.57 8.59 -11.78
N VAL A 706 -6.83 8.37 -12.86
CA VAL A 706 -5.58 9.09 -13.11
C VAL A 706 -5.81 10.33 -13.96
N HIS A 707 -6.32 10.14 -15.19
CA HIS A 707 -6.50 11.23 -16.17
C HIS A 707 -7.96 11.43 -16.58
N SER A 708 -8.87 10.52 -16.18
CA SER A 708 -10.30 10.68 -16.42
C SER A 708 -10.89 11.72 -15.45
N THR A 709 -10.64 13.00 -15.73
CA THR A 709 -11.25 14.10 -14.97
C THR A 709 -12.77 13.88 -14.94
N PRO A 710 -13.42 13.89 -13.78
CA PRO A 710 -14.85 13.60 -13.70
C PRO A 710 -15.68 14.55 -14.57
N GLY A 711 -16.61 13.98 -15.34
CA GLY A 711 -17.60 14.70 -16.13
C GLY A 711 -18.88 14.85 -15.32
N VAL A 712 -19.29 16.08 -15.03
CA VAL A 712 -20.48 16.36 -14.21
C VAL A 712 -21.66 16.69 -15.12
N ILE A 713 -22.75 15.93 -14.99
CA ILE A 713 -24.00 16.18 -15.72
C ILE A 713 -25.07 16.53 -14.71
N GLY A 714 -25.53 17.78 -14.75
CA GLY A 714 -26.75 18.25 -14.08
C GLY A 714 -27.62 18.93 -15.12
N ARG A 715 -28.04 20.17 -14.86
CA ARG A 715 -28.74 21.00 -15.85
C ARG A 715 -28.04 21.02 -17.23
N PRO A 716 -28.76 20.98 -18.36
CA PRO A 716 -28.16 21.01 -19.69
C PRO A 716 -27.22 22.22 -19.91
N LEU A 717 -26.04 21.97 -20.47
CA LEU A 717 -24.92 22.93 -20.53
C LEU A 717 -24.78 23.67 -21.86
N GLY A 718 -25.35 23.13 -22.94
CA GLY A 718 -25.15 23.67 -24.30
C GLY A 718 -25.68 25.09 -24.52
N GLN A 719 -26.67 25.54 -23.75
CA GLN A 719 -27.29 26.89 -23.81
C GLN A 719 -27.62 27.38 -25.24
N TYR A 720 -27.93 26.47 -26.20
CA TYR A 720 -28.17 26.82 -27.60
C TYR A 720 -29.35 27.76 -27.81
N HIS A 721 -30.28 27.82 -26.85
CA HIS A 721 -31.39 28.76 -26.83
C HIS A 721 -30.96 30.22 -26.57
N LEU A 722 -29.83 30.44 -25.89
CA LEU A 722 -29.25 31.78 -25.65
C LEU A 722 -28.28 32.17 -26.75
N ILE A 723 -27.40 31.24 -27.17
CA ILE A 723 -26.32 31.51 -28.13
C ILE A 723 -26.88 31.64 -29.55
N TYR A 724 -27.70 30.66 -29.97
CA TYR A 724 -28.21 30.56 -31.36
C TYR A 724 -29.70 30.88 -31.48
N GLY A 725 -30.39 31.09 -30.35
CA GLY A 725 -31.84 31.34 -30.34
C GLY A 725 -32.71 30.11 -30.64
N ASP A 726 -32.16 28.89 -30.52
CA ASP A 726 -32.89 27.65 -30.77
C ASP A 726 -33.95 27.39 -29.69
N ARG A 727 -35.23 27.57 -30.05
CA ARG A 727 -36.36 27.34 -29.14
C ARG A 727 -36.60 25.86 -28.85
N THR A 728 -36.20 24.95 -29.73
CA THR A 728 -36.35 23.51 -29.50
C THR A 728 -35.44 23.05 -28.36
N TYR A 729 -34.24 23.62 -28.27
CA TYR A 729 -33.34 23.38 -27.16
C TYR A 729 -33.84 24.00 -25.84
N LEU A 730 -34.60 25.10 -25.87
CA LEU A 730 -35.21 25.67 -24.66
C LEU A 730 -36.20 24.70 -24.02
N ASP A 731 -36.95 23.95 -24.82
CA ASP A 731 -37.88 22.93 -24.31
C ASP A 731 -37.11 21.76 -23.67
N PHE A 732 -36.03 21.29 -24.30
CA PHE A 732 -35.11 20.30 -23.72
C PHE A 732 -34.49 20.79 -22.42
N TYR A 733 -33.98 22.03 -22.40
CA TYR A 733 -33.42 22.67 -21.20
C TYR A 733 -34.45 22.68 -20.07
N ARG A 734 -35.70 23.06 -20.33
CA ARG A 734 -36.76 23.09 -19.32
C ARG A 734 -37.16 21.71 -18.82
N ALA A 735 -37.15 20.70 -19.68
CA ALA A 735 -37.46 19.32 -19.30
C ALA A 735 -36.40 18.74 -18.35
N HIS A 736 -35.12 19.09 -18.56
CA HIS A 736 -33.99 18.46 -17.87
C HIS A 736 -33.21 19.37 -16.91
N ARG A 737 -33.62 20.63 -16.72
CA ARG A 737 -32.92 21.58 -15.82
C ARG A 737 -32.84 21.09 -14.36
N ASP A 738 -33.85 20.35 -13.92
CA ASP A 738 -34.03 19.90 -12.53
C ASP A 738 -33.66 18.41 -12.37
N ARG A 739 -32.97 17.80 -13.35
CA ARG A 739 -32.51 16.39 -13.25
C ARG A 739 -31.43 16.25 -12.19
N LYS A 740 -31.30 15.04 -11.63
CA LYS A 740 -30.24 14.71 -10.67
C LYS A 740 -28.85 14.97 -11.27
N ILE A 741 -27.91 15.37 -10.43
CA ILE A 741 -26.51 15.55 -10.80
C ILE A 741 -25.80 14.19 -10.72
N VAL A 742 -25.17 13.79 -11.82
CA VAL A 742 -24.38 12.56 -11.92
C VAL A 742 -22.97 12.89 -12.32
N VAL A 743 -22.02 12.26 -11.64
CA VAL A 743 -20.59 12.40 -11.87
C VAL A 743 -20.10 11.14 -12.58
N TYR A 744 -19.56 11.31 -13.77
CA TYR A 744 -19.03 10.23 -14.59
C TYR A 744 -17.51 10.24 -14.57
N ALA A 745 -16.88 9.12 -14.25
CA ALA A 745 -15.42 9.01 -14.26
C ALA A 745 -15.00 7.63 -14.74
N GLY A 746 -14.02 7.60 -15.66
CA GLY A 746 -13.32 6.37 -16.02
C GLY A 746 -12.32 6.00 -14.94
N ALA A 747 -12.26 4.72 -14.59
CA ALA A 747 -11.32 4.18 -13.61
C ALA A 747 -10.52 3.01 -14.18
N ASN A 748 -9.32 2.81 -13.63
CA ASN A 748 -8.42 1.72 -14.00
C ASN A 748 -8.78 0.36 -13.36
N ASP A 749 -10.04 0.19 -12.95
CA ASP A 749 -10.67 -1.10 -12.66
C ASP A 749 -11.44 -1.68 -13.86
N GLY A 750 -11.38 -1.00 -15.01
CA GLY A 750 -12.02 -1.43 -16.24
C GLY A 750 -13.29 -0.67 -16.62
N MET A 751 -13.74 0.27 -15.79
CA MET A 751 -15.11 0.79 -15.89
C MET A 751 -15.17 2.30 -16.09
N LEU A 752 -16.19 2.75 -16.82
CA LEU A 752 -16.76 4.08 -16.61
C LEU A 752 -17.81 3.97 -15.49
N HIS A 753 -17.67 4.73 -14.42
CA HIS A 753 -18.64 4.78 -13.33
C HIS A 753 -19.55 6.00 -13.45
N ALA A 754 -20.81 5.84 -13.01
CA ALA A 754 -21.79 6.90 -12.84
C ALA A 754 -22.17 7.00 -11.35
N PHE A 755 -21.80 8.10 -10.69
CA PHE A 755 -22.08 8.33 -9.27
C PHE A 755 -23.13 9.42 -9.09
N GLU A 756 -24.16 9.16 -8.28
CA GLU A 756 -25.20 10.14 -7.96
C GLU A 756 -24.68 11.17 -6.95
N ALA A 757 -24.55 12.43 -7.37
CA ALA A 757 -24.22 13.53 -6.47
C ALA A 757 -25.47 14.14 -5.79
N GLY A 758 -26.67 13.78 -6.24
CA GLY A 758 -27.95 14.31 -5.75
C GLY A 758 -28.42 15.52 -6.55
N GLN A 759 -29.34 16.31 -6.01
CA GLN A 759 -29.83 17.55 -6.61
C GLN A 759 -29.42 18.74 -5.75
N TYR A 760 -28.74 19.71 -6.37
CA TYR A 760 -28.26 20.92 -5.68
C TYR A 760 -29.37 21.99 -5.62
N HIS A 761 -29.50 22.62 -4.46
CA HIS A 761 -30.37 23.76 -4.21
C HIS A 761 -29.52 24.94 -3.72
N GLU A 762 -29.69 26.09 -4.35
CA GLU A 762 -28.99 27.33 -3.99
C GLU A 762 -29.70 28.02 -2.83
N GLY A 763 -28.94 28.51 -1.85
CA GLY A 763 -29.44 29.26 -0.69
C GLY A 763 -29.93 28.40 0.47
N ASP A 764 -30.83 28.97 1.25
CA ASP A 764 -31.31 28.47 2.55
C ASP A 764 -32.19 27.21 2.39
N ASP A 765 -31.97 26.20 3.24
CA ASP A 765 -32.87 25.04 3.33
C ASP A 765 -34.09 25.43 4.17
N PRO A 766 -35.31 25.49 3.61
CA PRO A 766 -36.49 25.92 4.35
C PRO A 766 -36.88 24.96 5.51
N ASP A 767 -36.28 23.76 5.56
CA ASP A 767 -36.55 22.75 6.57
C ASP A 767 -35.56 22.78 7.75
N THR A 768 -34.61 23.72 7.78
CA THR A 768 -33.62 23.88 8.88
C THR A 768 -33.76 25.21 9.63
N ASP A 769 -33.16 25.26 10.82
CA ASP A 769 -33.12 26.47 11.68
C ASP A 769 -31.88 27.33 11.42
N LYS A 770 -30.93 26.85 10.62
CA LYS A 770 -29.66 27.52 10.30
C LYS A 770 -29.78 28.20 8.94
N VAL A 771 -28.85 29.12 8.64
CA VAL A 771 -28.78 29.78 7.34
C VAL A 771 -27.71 29.08 6.52
N GLU A 772 -28.13 28.28 5.55
CA GLU A 772 -27.22 27.65 4.59
C GLU A 772 -26.97 28.55 3.38
N SER A 773 -25.82 28.40 2.76
CA SER A 773 -25.53 29.03 1.47
C SER A 773 -25.83 28.10 0.28
N GLY A 774 -25.98 26.80 0.52
CA GLY A 774 -26.42 25.82 -0.46
C GLY A 774 -26.56 24.43 0.18
N TRP A 775 -27.34 23.55 -0.44
CA TRP A 775 -27.60 22.22 0.09
C TRP A 775 -27.96 21.21 -0.99
N PHE A 776 -27.76 19.93 -0.72
CA PHE A 776 -28.20 18.86 -1.61
C PHE A 776 -29.42 18.12 -1.06
N THR A 777 -30.35 17.76 -1.95
CA THR A 777 -31.30 16.67 -1.71
C THR A 777 -30.82 15.39 -2.39
N ALA A 778 -30.71 14.30 -1.64
CA ALA A 778 -30.51 12.98 -2.20
C ALA A 778 -31.85 12.36 -2.61
N ASN A 779 -31.89 11.74 -3.80
CA ASN A 779 -32.95 10.79 -4.18
C ASN A 779 -32.53 9.33 -3.89
N GLY A 780 -31.36 9.13 -3.26
CA GLY A 780 -30.72 7.85 -2.98
C GLY A 780 -29.58 7.98 -1.97
N THR A 781 -28.46 7.28 -2.19
CA THR A 781 -27.23 7.44 -1.39
C THR A 781 -26.34 8.48 -2.08
N PHE A 782 -26.02 9.59 -1.40
CA PHE A 782 -25.02 10.56 -1.89
C PHE A 782 -23.71 9.86 -2.24
N GLY A 783 -23.17 10.06 -3.43
CA GLY A 783 -21.96 9.39 -3.92
C GLY A 783 -22.14 7.91 -4.23
N GLY A 784 -23.37 7.40 -4.25
CA GLY A 784 -23.68 6.02 -4.62
C GLY A 784 -23.47 5.78 -6.12
N GLU A 785 -22.94 4.60 -6.47
CA GLU A 785 -22.84 4.15 -7.86
C GLU A 785 -24.24 3.79 -8.39
N LEU A 786 -24.71 4.51 -9.42
CA LEU A 786 -25.94 4.19 -10.14
C LEU A 786 -25.74 2.99 -11.05
N TRP A 787 -24.65 3.03 -11.81
CA TRP A 787 -24.22 1.98 -12.70
C TRP A 787 -22.75 2.19 -13.11
N ALA A 788 -22.16 1.15 -13.68
CA ALA A 788 -20.88 1.20 -14.35
C ALA A 788 -20.97 0.56 -15.75
N TYR A 789 -20.07 0.95 -16.65
CA TYR A 789 -19.97 0.39 -18.00
C TYR A 789 -18.56 -0.14 -18.26
N ILE A 790 -18.48 -1.40 -18.70
CA ILE A 790 -17.25 -2.01 -19.20
C ILE A 790 -17.33 -2.04 -20.74
N PRO A 791 -16.41 -1.35 -21.44
CA PRO A 791 -16.36 -1.41 -22.89
C PRO A 791 -16.10 -2.82 -23.41
N TYR A 792 -16.75 -3.18 -24.52
CA TYR A 792 -16.61 -4.48 -25.17
C TYR A 792 -15.13 -4.79 -25.48
N ASN A 793 -14.42 -3.81 -26.04
CA ASN A 793 -13.02 -3.94 -26.43
C ASN A 793 -12.03 -4.11 -25.25
N LEU A 794 -12.50 -3.98 -24.02
CA LEU A 794 -11.68 -4.03 -22.81
C LEU A 794 -11.85 -5.32 -22.01
N LEU A 795 -12.89 -6.11 -22.30
CA LEU A 795 -13.20 -7.35 -21.59
C LEU A 795 -12.01 -8.30 -21.41
N PRO A 796 -11.17 -8.58 -22.44
CA PRO A 796 -10.06 -9.52 -22.25
C PRO A 796 -8.92 -8.98 -21.38
N HIS A 797 -8.86 -7.66 -21.14
CA HIS A 797 -7.83 -7.04 -20.30
C HIS A 797 -8.12 -7.23 -18.80
N LEU A 798 -9.40 -7.39 -18.41
CA LEU A 798 -9.81 -7.48 -17.01
C LEU A 798 -9.15 -8.61 -16.22
N ARG A 799 -8.73 -9.69 -16.91
CA ARG A 799 -7.99 -10.81 -16.32
C ARG A 799 -6.66 -10.38 -15.67
N TRP A 800 -6.09 -9.24 -16.06
CA TRP A 800 -4.86 -8.75 -15.45
C TRP A 800 -5.10 -8.15 -14.07
N LEU A 801 -6.28 -7.56 -13.81
CA LEU A 801 -6.61 -7.01 -12.48
C LEU A 801 -6.62 -8.07 -11.37
N THR A 802 -6.79 -9.34 -11.74
CA THR A 802 -6.78 -10.46 -10.80
C THR A 802 -5.38 -10.91 -10.40
N ASP A 803 -4.33 -10.49 -11.11
CA ASP A 803 -2.95 -10.97 -10.89
C ASP A 803 -2.38 -10.47 -9.54
N PRO A 804 -1.91 -11.35 -8.63
CA PRO A 804 -1.28 -10.95 -7.37
C PRO A 804 -0.06 -10.04 -7.53
N GLU A 805 0.65 -10.14 -8.66
CA GLU A 805 1.79 -9.29 -9.02
C GLU A 805 1.39 -8.22 -10.06
N TYR A 806 0.13 -7.76 -10.02
CA TYR A 806 -0.40 -6.75 -10.93
C TYR A 806 0.53 -5.53 -11.02
N CYS A 807 1.05 -5.31 -12.22
CA CYS A 807 1.62 -4.03 -12.60
C CYS A 807 0.48 -3.13 -13.09
N HIS A 808 0.61 -1.82 -12.89
CA HIS A 808 -0.41 -0.89 -13.37
C HIS A 808 -0.58 -0.95 -14.89
N VAL A 809 -1.82 -1.10 -15.34
CA VAL A 809 -2.25 -1.08 -16.73
C VAL A 809 -3.41 -0.12 -16.84
N TYR A 810 -3.39 0.77 -17.83
CA TYR A 810 -4.50 1.68 -18.08
C TYR A 810 -5.72 0.94 -18.63
N TYR A 811 -6.92 1.36 -18.23
CA TYR A 811 -8.19 0.84 -18.72
C TYR A 811 -9.06 1.96 -19.31
N VAL A 812 -10.07 2.44 -18.60
CA VAL A 812 -10.90 3.58 -19.03
C VAL A 812 -10.34 4.84 -18.38
N ASP A 813 -9.51 5.58 -19.10
CA ASP A 813 -8.77 6.72 -18.52
C ASP A 813 -8.95 8.04 -19.30
N LEU A 814 -9.72 8.06 -20.39
CA LEU A 814 -10.02 9.31 -21.07
C LEU A 814 -11.05 10.11 -20.27
N LYS A 815 -10.82 11.42 -20.14
CA LYS A 815 -11.83 12.36 -19.61
C LYS A 815 -13.13 12.22 -20.41
N PRO A 816 -14.31 12.08 -19.80
CA PRO A 816 -15.58 12.05 -20.53
C PRO A 816 -15.83 13.35 -21.29
N LYS A 817 -16.28 13.23 -22.54
CA LYS A 817 -16.77 14.36 -23.35
C LYS A 817 -18.29 14.34 -23.31
N ILE A 818 -18.88 15.37 -22.73
CA ILE A 818 -20.33 15.53 -22.62
C ILE A 818 -20.79 16.55 -23.66
N VAL A 819 -21.85 16.23 -24.40
CA VAL A 819 -22.46 17.12 -25.37
C VAL A 819 -23.98 16.95 -25.38
N ASP A 820 -24.72 18.06 -25.40
CA ASP A 820 -26.13 18.02 -25.79
C ASP A 820 -26.21 18.03 -27.32
N ALA A 821 -26.87 17.05 -27.93
CA ALA A 821 -26.94 16.90 -29.38
C ALA A 821 -28.36 16.57 -29.85
N ARG A 822 -28.71 17.08 -31.04
CA ARG A 822 -30.04 16.87 -31.65
C ARG A 822 -30.01 15.71 -32.66
N ILE A 823 -29.85 14.50 -32.15
CA ILE A 823 -29.61 13.28 -32.94
C ILE A 823 -30.67 12.19 -32.75
N PHE A 824 -31.56 12.35 -31.78
CA PHE A 824 -32.52 11.32 -31.35
C PHE A 824 -33.85 11.43 -32.09
N ALA A 825 -34.67 10.38 -31.94
CA ALA A 825 -36.08 10.48 -32.26
C ALA A 825 -36.78 11.41 -31.25
N ASP A 826 -37.84 12.09 -31.69
CA ASP A 826 -38.62 12.97 -30.82
C ASP A 826 -39.52 12.15 -29.90
N ASP A 827 -39.28 12.24 -28.59
CA ASP A 827 -40.03 11.59 -27.52
C ASP A 827 -39.99 12.40 -26.21
N ASP A 828 -40.59 11.89 -25.14
CA ASP A 828 -40.68 12.60 -23.86
C ASP A 828 -39.30 12.80 -23.18
N THR A 829 -38.37 11.87 -23.38
CA THR A 829 -36.98 11.97 -22.87
C THR A 829 -36.15 12.88 -23.78
N HIS A 830 -36.43 12.84 -25.09
CA HIS A 830 -35.71 13.54 -26.14
C HIS A 830 -36.59 14.56 -26.89
N PRO A 831 -37.09 15.61 -26.22
CA PRO A 831 -37.98 16.58 -26.86
C PRO A 831 -37.30 17.24 -28.07
N HIS A 832 -37.98 17.18 -29.21
CA HIS A 832 -37.50 17.61 -30.53
C HIS A 832 -36.25 16.88 -31.05
N GLY A 833 -35.91 15.72 -30.46
CA GLY A 833 -34.74 14.90 -30.77
C GLY A 833 -33.45 15.31 -30.04
N TRP A 834 -33.54 16.16 -29.00
CA TRP A 834 -32.41 16.57 -28.17
C TRP A 834 -32.10 15.56 -27.06
N GLY A 835 -30.82 15.26 -26.84
CA GLY A 835 -30.37 14.44 -25.72
C GLY A 835 -28.95 14.79 -25.29
N THR A 836 -28.53 14.30 -24.13
CA THR A 836 -27.16 14.43 -23.60
C THR A 836 -26.38 13.15 -23.87
N VAL A 837 -25.30 13.25 -24.65
CA VAL A 837 -24.41 12.13 -24.99
C VAL A 837 -23.10 12.27 -24.23
N LEU A 838 -22.67 11.18 -23.61
CA LEU A 838 -21.35 11.01 -23.03
C LEU A 838 -20.48 10.18 -23.96
N ILE A 839 -19.29 10.68 -24.26
CA ILE A 839 -18.30 10.00 -25.09
C ILE A 839 -17.07 9.73 -24.23
N GLY A 840 -16.71 8.46 -24.13
CA GLY A 840 -15.55 7.98 -23.38
C GLY A 840 -14.50 7.34 -24.28
N GLY A 841 -13.36 7.00 -23.67
CA GLY A 841 -12.26 6.32 -24.33
C GLY A 841 -11.30 5.74 -23.32
N MET A 842 -10.38 4.91 -23.81
CA MET A 842 -9.46 4.15 -22.98
C MET A 842 -8.12 4.87 -22.76
N ARG A 843 -7.85 5.93 -23.53
CA ARG A 843 -6.56 6.62 -23.53
C ARG A 843 -5.44 5.62 -23.83
N PHE A 844 -4.55 5.33 -22.87
CA PHE A 844 -3.48 4.34 -23.00
C PHE A 844 -3.93 2.90 -22.67
N GLY A 845 -5.20 2.69 -22.35
CA GLY A 845 -5.78 1.36 -22.14
C GLY A 845 -6.22 0.68 -23.43
N GLY A 846 -6.60 -0.59 -23.33
CA GLY A 846 -7.12 -1.37 -24.45
C GLY A 846 -6.06 -1.78 -25.47
N GLY A 847 -4.83 -2.07 -25.07
CA GLY A 847 -3.80 -2.56 -26.00
C GLY A 847 -4.26 -3.79 -26.81
N PRO A 848 -3.74 -4.04 -28.03
CA PRO A 848 -4.30 -5.07 -28.91
C PRO A 848 -4.18 -6.49 -28.32
N ILE A 849 -5.31 -7.19 -28.16
CA ILE A 849 -5.38 -8.60 -27.76
C ILE A 849 -6.17 -9.39 -28.80
N GLN A 850 -5.61 -10.51 -29.25
CA GLN A 850 -6.34 -11.49 -30.06
C GLN A 850 -6.85 -12.62 -29.18
N VAL A 851 -8.13 -12.97 -29.37
CA VAL A 851 -8.76 -14.11 -28.71
C VAL A 851 -9.37 -15.00 -29.78
N THR A 852 -9.12 -16.30 -29.66
CA THR A 852 -9.69 -17.34 -30.52
C THR A 852 -10.58 -18.22 -29.64
N ASP A 853 -11.89 -18.14 -29.81
CA ASP A 853 -12.85 -18.89 -29.01
C ASP A 853 -14.24 -18.89 -29.68
N ASP A 854 -15.18 -19.63 -29.11
CA ASP A 854 -16.59 -19.66 -29.50
C ASP A 854 -17.37 -18.57 -28.74
N PHE A 855 -17.67 -17.44 -29.41
CA PHE A 855 -18.32 -16.27 -28.78
C PHE A 855 -19.86 -16.32 -28.82
N ASP A 856 -20.45 -17.04 -29.77
CA ASP A 856 -21.90 -17.17 -29.95
C ASP A 856 -22.44 -18.53 -29.48
N GLY A 857 -21.56 -19.44 -29.05
CA GLY A 857 -21.93 -20.75 -28.52
C GLY A 857 -22.41 -21.72 -29.61
N ASP A 858 -22.08 -21.46 -30.88
CA ASP A 858 -22.50 -22.30 -32.01
C ASP A 858 -21.58 -23.54 -32.21
N GLY A 859 -20.49 -23.62 -31.45
CA GLY A 859 -19.48 -24.67 -31.51
C GLY A 859 -18.34 -24.40 -32.51
N HIS A 860 -18.21 -23.18 -33.02
CA HIS A 860 -17.16 -22.76 -33.95
C HIS A 860 -16.30 -21.61 -33.39
N ASP A 861 -15.01 -21.91 -33.20
CA ASP A 861 -14.05 -20.88 -32.81
C ASP A 861 -13.89 -19.81 -33.90
N GLU A 862 -13.92 -18.55 -33.50
CA GLU A 862 -13.58 -17.39 -34.32
C GLU A 862 -12.47 -16.56 -33.68
N VAL A 863 -11.74 -15.81 -34.52
CA VAL A 863 -10.65 -14.95 -34.06
C VAL A 863 -11.13 -13.51 -34.02
N ARG A 864 -11.19 -12.93 -32.81
CA ARG A 864 -11.52 -11.51 -32.60
C ARG A 864 -10.29 -10.76 -32.07
N THR A 865 -10.12 -9.52 -32.53
CA THR A 865 -9.06 -8.63 -32.04
C THR A 865 -9.68 -7.46 -31.30
N PHE A 866 -9.38 -7.35 -30.02
CA PHE A 866 -9.83 -6.29 -29.12
C PHE A 866 -8.75 -5.21 -29.05
N ARG A 867 -9.14 -3.93 -29.13
CA ARG A 867 -8.21 -2.78 -29.24
C ARG A 867 -8.79 -1.54 -28.57
N SER A 868 -7.96 -0.53 -28.36
CA SER A 868 -8.41 0.74 -27.79
C SER A 868 -9.58 1.29 -28.61
N ALA A 869 -10.62 1.74 -27.92
CA ALA A 869 -11.87 2.15 -28.54
C ALA A 869 -12.45 3.43 -27.90
N TYR A 870 -13.21 4.18 -28.70
CA TYR A 870 -14.12 5.21 -28.20
C TYR A 870 -15.52 4.61 -28.09
N PHE A 871 -16.31 5.09 -27.14
CA PHE A 871 -17.70 4.69 -27.01
C PHE A 871 -18.58 5.91 -26.72
N ALA A 872 -19.85 5.85 -27.12
CA ALA A 872 -20.84 6.88 -26.82
C ALA A 872 -22.08 6.28 -26.16
N ILE A 873 -22.52 6.91 -25.08
CA ILE A 873 -23.68 6.51 -24.28
C ILE A 873 -24.63 7.70 -24.23
N ASP A 874 -25.90 7.45 -24.51
CA ASP A 874 -26.99 8.37 -24.19
C ASP A 874 -27.25 8.30 -22.68
N VAL A 875 -27.04 9.44 -22.03
CA VAL A 875 -27.19 9.66 -20.60
C VAL A 875 -28.20 10.78 -20.33
N THR A 876 -29.14 10.99 -21.27
CA THR A 876 -30.22 11.96 -21.13
C THR A 876 -31.06 11.64 -19.88
N ASP A 877 -31.45 10.36 -19.76
CA ASP A 877 -31.96 9.77 -18.52
C ASP A 877 -30.82 9.06 -17.78
N PRO A 878 -30.34 9.60 -16.63
CA PRO A 878 -29.22 9.02 -15.90
C PRO A 878 -29.51 7.63 -15.32
N ASP A 879 -30.78 7.24 -15.15
CA ASP A 879 -31.16 5.94 -14.58
C ASP A 879 -31.23 4.83 -15.65
N ASN A 880 -31.34 5.18 -16.93
CA ASN A 880 -31.53 4.25 -18.02
C ASN A 880 -30.56 4.52 -19.18
N PRO A 881 -29.24 4.36 -18.97
CA PRO A 881 -28.25 4.65 -20.00
C PRO A 881 -28.44 3.75 -21.23
N GLN A 882 -28.18 4.27 -22.43
CA GLN A 882 -28.21 3.49 -23.67
C GLN A 882 -26.88 3.63 -24.43
N LEU A 883 -26.21 2.52 -24.71
CA LEU A 883 -25.01 2.55 -25.55
C LEU A 883 -25.40 2.81 -27.01
N LEU A 884 -24.88 3.89 -27.59
CA LEU A 884 -25.11 4.25 -28.99
C LEU A 884 -24.19 3.46 -29.91
N TRP A 885 -22.89 3.42 -29.58
CA TRP A 885 -21.88 2.74 -30.38
C TRP A 885 -20.56 2.62 -29.61
N GLU A 886 -19.72 1.69 -30.06
CA GLU A 886 -18.30 1.56 -29.71
C GLU A 886 -17.49 1.47 -31.01
N PHE A 887 -16.45 2.29 -31.15
CA PHE A 887 -15.66 2.42 -32.37
C PHE A 887 -14.20 2.08 -32.12
N THR A 888 -13.68 1.15 -32.94
CA THR A 888 -12.24 0.85 -33.05
C THR A 888 -11.90 0.60 -34.52
N ASP A 889 -10.61 0.75 -34.88
CA ASP A 889 -10.10 0.53 -36.23
C ASP A 889 -8.65 -0.02 -36.14
N PRO A 890 -8.19 -0.89 -37.07
CA PRO A 890 -6.83 -1.41 -37.05
C PRO A 890 -5.71 -0.35 -37.12
N ASP A 891 -5.98 0.81 -37.73
CA ASP A 891 -5.07 1.95 -37.81
C ASP A 891 -5.36 3.01 -36.71
N LEU A 892 -6.22 2.68 -35.74
CA LEU A 892 -6.40 3.46 -34.53
C LEU A 892 -5.39 2.96 -33.48
N GLY A 893 -4.57 3.89 -32.98
CA GLY A 893 -3.69 3.62 -31.85
C GLY A 893 -4.46 3.73 -30.52
N TYR A 894 -3.73 4.09 -29.47
CA TYR A 894 -4.30 4.44 -28.17
C TYR A 894 -5.18 5.68 -28.29
N THR A 895 -6.37 5.62 -27.71
CA THR A 895 -7.43 6.66 -27.77
C THR A 895 -7.12 7.90 -26.91
N THR A 896 -5.93 8.47 -27.07
CA THR A 896 -5.42 9.62 -26.31
C THR A 896 -5.96 10.96 -26.82
N SER A 897 -6.50 11.00 -28.04
CA SER A 897 -7.09 12.18 -28.65
C SER A 897 -8.43 12.51 -27.97
N TYR A 898 -8.55 13.70 -27.40
CA TYR A 898 -9.83 14.15 -26.84
C TYR A 898 -10.74 14.63 -27.97
N PRO A 899 -11.90 14.00 -28.20
CA PRO A 899 -12.68 14.24 -29.40
C PRO A 899 -13.40 15.59 -29.39
N ALA A 900 -13.68 16.12 -30.58
CA ALA A 900 -14.44 17.35 -30.79
C ALA A 900 -15.72 17.10 -31.60
N ILE A 901 -16.71 17.97 -31.41
CA ILE A 901 -18.02 17.87 -32.03
C ILE A 901 -18.11 18.84 -33.22
N LEU A 902 -18.64 18.34 -34.32
CA LEU A 902 -18.96 19.11 -35.53
C LEU A 902 -20.48 19.09 -35.73
N ARG A 903 -21.11 20.25 -35.86
CA ARG A 903 -22.50 20.36 -36.30
C ARG A 903 -22.51 21.12 -37.62
N VAL A 904 -23.02 20.47 -38.68
CA VAL A 904 -22.97 20.96 -40.06
C VAL A 904 -24.37 20.93 -40.67
N GLY A 905 -24.67 21.90 -41.54
CA GLY A 905 -25.95 22.03 -42.23
C GLY A 905 -26.89 23.09 -41.65
N ASP A 906 -28.03 23.27 -42.33
CA ASP A 906 -28.95 24.41 -42.13
C ASP A 906 -29.27 24.66 -40.64
N PRO A 907 -29.00 25.87 -40.11
CA PRO A 907 -29.35 26.28 -38.74
C PRO A 907 -30.83 26.13 -38.39
N ALA A 908 -31.73 26.19 -39.38
CA ALA A 908 -33.18 26.02 -39.17
C ALA A 908 -33.61 24.55 -39.00
N ASP A 909 -32.77 23.60 -39.42
CA ASP A 909 -33.02 22.16 -39.33
C ASP A 909 -32.14 21.51 -38.24
N LYS A 910 -32.33 20.20 -38.02
CA LYS A 910 -31.54 19.45 -37.03
C LYS A 910 -30.03 19.39 -37.33
N GLY A 911 -29.62 19.69 -38.57
CA GLY A 911 -28.24 19.52 -39.05
C GLY A 911 -27.79 18.05 -39.00
N THR A 912 -26.50 17.82 -39.24
CA THR A 912 -25.84 16.54 -38.98
C THR A 912 -24.72 16.76 -37.98
N TRP A 913 -24.63 15.88 -36.99
CA TRP A 913 -23.66 15.94 -35.92
C TRP A 913 -22.60 14.86 -36.13
N TYR A 914 -21.33 15.25 -36.09
CA TYR A 914 -20.19 14.36 -36.23
C TYR A 914 -19.24 14.47 -35.05
N LEU A 915 -18.47 13.41 -34.85
CA LEU A 915 -17.36 13.34 -33.92
C LEU A 915 -16.06 13.32 -34.72
N ILE A 916 -15.12 14.22 -34.42
CA ILE A 916 -13.77 14.22 -35.02
C ILE A 916 -12.72 13.93 -33.96
N PHE A 917 -11.74 13.08 -34.30
CA PHE A 917 -10.59 12.75 -33.44
C PHE A 917 -9.38 12.27 -34.25
N GLY A 918 -8.22 12.27 -33.60
CA GLY A 918 -6.96 11.78 -34.13
C GLY A 918 -6.70 10.31 -33.79
N SER A 919 -5.82 9.67 -34.56
CA SER A 919 -5.43 8.26 -34.38
C SER A 919 -4.71 7.93 -33.08
N GLY A 920 -4.09 8.92 -32.42
CA GLY A 920 -3.24 8.69 -31.24
C GLY A 920 -1.98 7.84 -31.52
N PRO A 921 -1.09 7.69 -30.52
CA PRO A 921 0.15 6.90 -30.62
C PRO A 921 -0.14 5.39 -30.57
N THR A 922 0.76 4.56 -31.08
CA THR A 922 0.62 3.08 -31.01
C THR A 922 1.40 2.43 -29.87
N THR A 923 2.25 3.19 -29.17
CA THR A 923 3.02 2.71 -28.01
C THR A 923 2.70 3.51 -26.74
N LEU A 924 2.96 2.90 -25.58
CA LEU A 924 2.79 3.54 -24.26
C LEU A 924 3.81 4.66 -24.00
N ASP A 925 4.93 4.67 -24.73
CA ASP A 925 5.93 5.75 -24.69
C ASP A 925 5.52 6.99 -25.52
N GLY A 926 4.32 6.98 -26.09
CA GLY A 926 3.84 8.05 -26.97
C GLY A 926 4.52 8.05 -28.34
N ASP A 927 4.90 6.88 -28.86
CA ASP A 927 5.44 6.70 -30.21
C ASP A 927 4.41 6.06 -31.15
N SER A 928 4.72 6.10 -32.45
CA SER A 928 3.96 5.39 -33.47
C SER A 928 4.86 4.55 -34.35
N ASP A 929 4.30 3.51 -34.95
CA ASP A 929 4.94 2.64 -35.93
C ASP A 929 4.35 2.78 -37.35
N HIS A 930 3.28 3.56 -37.51
CA HIS A 930 2.62 3.85 -38.79
C HIS A 930 2.22 5.33 -38.94
N SER A 931 1.54 5.64 -40.06
CA SER A 931 1.05 7.00 -40.37
C SER A 931 -0.15 7.40 -39.50
N GLY A 932 -0.27 8.69 -39.18
CA GLY A 932 -1.37 9.24 -38.42
C GLY A 932 -2.63 9.40 -39.25
N TYR A 933 -3.79 9.22 -38.61
CA TYR A 933 -5.10 9.32 -39.27
C TYR A 933 -6.03 10.30 -38.55
N ILE A 934 -6.86 10.99 -39.33
CA ILE A 934 -7.99 11.78 -38.86
C ILE A 934 -9.27 10.96 -39.10
N TYR A 935 -10.08 10.81 -38.07
CA TYR A 935 -11.34 10.09 -38.11
C TYR A 935 -12.51 11.06 -37.93
N VAL A 936 -13.57 10.87 -38.72
CA VAL A 936 -14.86 11.54 -38.54
C VAL A 936 -15.96 10.49 -38.53
N LEU A 937 -16.71 10.42 -37.42
CA LEU A 937 -17.84 9.52 -37.24
C LEU A 937 -19.15 10.29 -37.22
N ASP A 938 -20.23 9.64 -37.67
CA ASP A 938 -21.59 10.07 -37.34
C ASP A 938 -21.81 9.97 -35.83
N LEU A 939 -22.23 11.05 -35.17
CA LEU A 939 -22.41 11.03 -33.72
C LEU A 939 -23.57 10.12 -33.30
N ALA A 940 -24.62 10.00 -34.11
CA ALA A 940 -25.81 9.21 -33.80
C ALA A 940 -25.54 7.71 -33.91
N THR A 941 -24.78 7.29 -34.93
CA THR A 941 -24.64 5.87 -35.26
C THR A 941 -23.22 5.33 -35.12
N GLY A 942 -22.22 6.16 -34.84
CA GLY A 942 -20.82 5.76 -34.79
C GLY A 942 -20.22 5.36 -36.13
N LEU A 943 -20.96 5.56 -37.24
CA LEU A 943 -20.52 5.12 -38.56
C LEU A 943 -19.39 6.02 -39.06
N LEU A 944 -18.30 5.40 -39.48
CA LEU A 944 -17.15 6.09 -40.07
C LEU A 944 -17.54 6.79 -41.37
N LYS A 945 -17.44 8.12 -41.38
CA LYS A 945 -17.71 8.98 -42.55
C LYS A 945 -16.43 9.37 -43.29
N LEU A 946 -15.35 9.59 -42.53
CA LEU A 946 -14.04 9.93 -43.09
C LEU A 946 -12.93 9.27 -42.27
N LYS A 947 -12.00 8.63 -42.96
CA LYS A 947 -10.69 8.25 -42.46
C LYS A 947 -9.64 8.82 -43.40
N LYS A 948 -8.80 9.72 -42.90
CA LYS A 948 -7.85 10.46 -43.72
C LYS A 948 -6.43 10.25 -43.21
N ASP A 949 -5.62 9.59 -44.03
CA ASP A 949 -4.17 9.46 -43.82
C ASP A 949 -3.50 10.82 -43.98
N VAL A 950 -2.78 11.25 -42.96
CA VAL A 950 -2.11 12.54 -42.91
C VAL A 950 -0.99 12.69 -43.92
N SER A 951 -0.34 11.59 -44.30
CA SER A 951 0.71 11.59 -45.32
C SER A 951 0.19 11.94 -46.72
N THR A 952 -1.13 11.85 -46.93
CA THR A 952 -1.79 12.30 -48.17
C THR A 952 -2.12 13.80 -48.16
N ILE A 953 -1.96 14.47 -47.02
CA ILE A 953 -2.14 15.92 -46.84
C ILE A 953 -0.77 16.60 -46.94
N ASP A 954 0.25 16.06 -46.26
CA ASP A 954 1.64 16.48 -46.40
C ASP A 954 2.56 15.30 -46.79
N ASN A 955 3.11 15.38 -48.00
CA ASN A 955 4.03 14.37 -48.53
C ASN A 955 5.33 14.25 -47.73
N TYR A 956 5.71 15.25 -46.93
CA TYR A 956 6.88 15.18 -46.05
C TYR A 956 6.72 14.09 -44.97
N LEU A 957 5.47 13.83 -44.57
CA LEU A 957 5.11 12.81 -43.58
C LEU A 957 5.06 11.39 -44.18
N SER A 958 5.24 11.24 -45.49
CA SER A 958 5.22 9.92 -46.14
C SER A 958 6.35 9.04 -45.62
N GLY A 959 5.97 7.92 -45.00
CA GLY A 959 6.91 6.98 -44.39
C GLY A 959 7.48 7.42 -43.03
N GLN A 960 7.01 8.55 -42.47
CA GLN A 960 7.34 8.96 -41.11
C GLN A 960 6.30 8.40 -40.14
N PRO A 961 6.73 7.77 -39.03
CA PRO A 961 5.81 7.42 -37.96
C PRO A 961 5.20 8.68 -37.35
N THR A 962 3.88 8.76 -37.36
CA THR A 962 3.11 9.96 -37.06
C THR A 962 1.87 9.59 -36.25
N PHE A 963 1.43 10.46 -35.36
CA PHE A 963 0.11 10.37 -34.74
C PHE A 963 -0.56 11.72 -34.62
N MET A 964 -1.89 11.68 -34.61
CA MET A 964 -2.74 12.86 -34.51
C MET A 964 -3.19 13.09 -33.06
N ALA A 965 -3.14 14.34 -32.61
CA ALA A 965 -3.53 14.79 -31.28
C ALA A 965 -5.03 15.13 -31.20
N SER A 966 -5.46 15.86 -30.16
CA SER A 966 -6.84 16.30 -29.96
C SER A 966 -7.23 17.41 -30.95
N PRO A 967 -8.39 17.31 -31.65
CA PRO A 967 -8.90 18.40 -32.45
C PRO A 967 -9.59 19.48 -31.61
N VAL A 968 -9.72 20.67 -32.20
CA VAL A 968 -10.60 21.76 -31.74
C VAL A 968 -11.48 22.20 -32.90
N THR A 969 -12.74 22.53 -32.64
CA THR A 969 -13.71 22.97 -33.64
C THR A 969 -14.09 24.43 -33.39
N VAL A 970 -14.36 25.18 -34.46
CA VAL A 970 -14.63 26.62 -34.43
C VAL A 970 -15.79 26.94 -35.37
N ASP A 971 -16.82 27.57 -34.80
CA ASP A 971 -17.91 28.27 -35.49
C ASP A 971 -17.55 29.76 -35.45
N LEU A 972 -17.17 30.33 -36.60
CA LEU A 972 -16.64 31.68 -36.71
C LEU A 972 -17.75 32.74 -36.72
N GLU A 973 -18.89 32.40 -37.31
CA GLU A 973 -20.00 33.34 -37.53
C GLU A 973 -21.07 33.26 -36.42
N LEU A 974 -20.93 32.30 -35.49
CA LEU A 974 -21.94 31.94 -34.48
C LEU A 974 -23.30 31.66 -35.12
N ASP A 975 -23.28 31.03 -36.30
CA ASP A 975 -24.47 30.74 -37.08
C ASP A 975 -24.98 29.31 -36.87
N TYR A 976 -24.40 28.60 -35.90
CA TYR A 976 -24.69 27.23 -35.53
C TYR A 976 -24.04 26.20 -36.47
N GLU A 977 -23.23 26.61 -37.44
CA GLU A 977 -22.45 25.72 -38.29
C GLU A 977 -20.97 25.79 -37.92
N VAL A 978 -20.32 24.63 -37.77
CA VAL A 978 -18.87 24.62 -37.53
C VAL A 978 -18.18 24.80 -38.87
N ASP A 979 -17.35 25.84 -39.00
CA ASP A 979 -16.59 26.17 -40.22
C ASP A 979 -15.23 25.48 -40.31
N LEU A 980 -14.56 25.37 -39.15
CA LEU A 980 -13.15 24.97 -39.09
C LEU A 980 -12.91 23.94 -37.99
N ALA A 981 -12.00 23.01 -38.27
CA ALA A 981 -11.36 22.20 -37.24
C ALA A 981 -9.83 22.30 -37.34
N TYR A 982 -9.17 22.39 -36.20
CA TYR A 982 -7.71 22.35 -36.10
C TYR A 982 -7.29 21.10 -35.35
N ILE A 983 -6.32 20.35 -35.89
CA ILE A 983 -5.79 19.16 -35.24
C ILE A 983 -4.26 19.15 -35.32
N GLY A 984 -3.62 18.98 -34.16
CA GLY A 984 -2.17 18.84 -34.08
C GLY A 984 -1.73 17.43 -34.48
N LEU A 985 -0.48 17.31 -34.93
CA LEU A 985 0.18 16.02 -35.16
C LEU A 985 1.60 16.04 -34.61
N SER A 986 2.10 14.88 -34.23
CA SER A 986 3.48 14.67 -33.80
C SER A 986 4.14 13.60 -34.65
N TYR A 987 5.42 13.80 -34.96
CA TYR A 987 6.19 12.89 -35.79
C TYR A 987 7.69 12.95 -35.48
N LYS A 988 8.40 11.89 -35.85
CA LYS A 988 9.87 11.88 -35.80
C LYS A 988 10.43 12.32 -37.13
N THR A 989 11.37 13.26 -37.11
CA THR A 989 12.14 13.65 -38.29
C THR A 989 13.09 12.52 -38.70
N ALA A 990 13.66 12.61 -39.91
CA ALA A 990 14.68 11.67 -40.36
C ALA A 990 15.94 11.60 -39.46
N SER A 991 16.16 12.61 -38.59
CA SER A 991 17.24 12.60 -37.59
C SER A 991 16.83 11.97 -36.25
N GLY A 992 15.60 11.47 -36.12
CA GLY A 992 15.04 10.90 -34.90
C GLY A 992 14.56 11.94 -33.88
N SER A 993 14.50 13.22 -34.25
CA SER A 993 14.03 14.29 -33.36
C SER A 993 12.52 14.44 -33.47
N TRP A 994 11.85 14.77 -32.37
CA TRP A 994 10.41 15.07 -32.39
C TRP A 994 10.13 16.43 -33.05
N ALA A 995 9.11 16.45 -33.90
CA ALA A 995 8.55 17.64 -34.53
C ALA A 995 7.01 17.54 -34.53
N GLY A 996 6.34 18.64 -34.86
CA GLY A 996 4.88 18.67 -34.91
C GLY A 996 4.36 19.74 -35.87
N GLU A 997 3.15 19.51 -36.35
CA GLU A 997 2.42 20.37 -37.29
C GLU A 997 0.97 20.51 -36.84
N VAL A 998 0.24 21.47 -37.40
CA VAL A 998 -1.20 21.65 -37.17
C VAL A 998 -1.90 21.67 -38.51
N ILE A 999 -2.93 20.86 -38.64
CA ILE A 999 -3.78 20.77 -39.82
C ILE A 999 -5.04 21.57 -39.57
N ARG A 1000 -5.36 22.44 -40.54
CA ARG A 1000 -6.66 23.11 -40.62
C ARG A 1000 -7.55 22.35 -41.58
N ILE A 1001 -8.75 22.04 -41.15
CA ILE A 1001 -9.81 21.37 -41.92
C ILE A 1001 -10.94 22.37 -42.08
N GLU A 1002 -11.40 22.54 -43.32
CA GLU A 1002 -12.59 23.33 -43.67
C GLU A 1002 -13.75 22.33 -43.85
N THR A 1003 -14.91 22.62 -43.26
CA THR A 1003 -16.09 21.73 -43.24
C THR A 1003 -17.06 21.98 -44.40
N GLY A 1004 -16.93 23.13 -45.09
CA GLY A 1004 -17.80 23.60 -46.17
C GLY A 1004 -17.36 23.26 -47.60
#